data_AF-A0A495EDX2-F1
#
_entry.id   AF-A0A495EDX2-F1
#
_cell.length_a   1.000
_cell.length_b   1.000
_cell.length_c   1.000
_cell.angle_alpha   90.00
_cell.angle_beta   90.00
_cell.angle_gamma   90.00
#
_symmetry.space_group_name_H-M   'P 1'
#
loop_
_entity.id
_entity.type
_entity.pdbx_description
1 polymer ?
#
loop_
_entity_poly.entity_id
_entity_poly.type
_entity_poly.pdbx_seq_one_letter_code
_entity_poly.pdbx_strand_id
1 'polypeptide(L)'
;MKLVGTKIILRLENNAHFRQLKAIFPEGKTKEYPKNHVLFNIHREVKKFRWILKGLVDYYIEFEEPEKDILVCQISEPMSTLGINGLNNPKRYNYKAVTSSKGATFFEIPITQLENYLAKDSKNTLLKNIASKLYHQQKSALLKQIELLQPVRSRPFEDDREFFMTPKTKPSEIINLMRCSPFLDQFSEKKLSKIAALAERREYEPHEVLYIQDRFTNGLSILIHGEVSIKRIEGNIEIKQRSIRDAGFIFGWSSFLGDKDICSAITDKKTAIYFIPYKELSSLFTLDTTFEKQFYKQLLWLIGNQINAAFLRYVGLLGKHNLQAVFHLIENNKSRLPLYSKLHQTIHLLNNVNTKEIAYNGLKNILVNGTSLERHIASLSLELLKDDNEELQFIKGLENIYSTVVNSNTKSVLEVRKQCAEATKKLFKNQNYHIDGWENLPEESGNIFIYNHLINDSQYTLNNNFQITLDSHFISAMVLQEKYNDSGIRTVRIGRGQEYGHQNYYNKLGHINVYTKESEKSTKESKKLSRSIFYREAEEHLKNGNNLIISPEGTSYSTENSPGPFKLGSFKLAMNMNTEPSIVPIVIVNFDNRIKDNLFYCKIYPPFKLSQHVKGKDTESLITFVNKYQKKYAEYVKEARKTVDKLVSNVTDITNLSEPPAMWSNEIKRLRKRVTKLDHQEQLFVFYGSSSIRLWVSMKKDLDPLNSINLGFGGSTFAWCIHYFDEIFTAVNPSKIVLYAGENDLSEGKTPQQVLADCQELVRLIYNKYPEVNLALISLKPSVEREAMIPNIIETNLLLSKYIIGELKAQFINVFAQMISSENRPRPELYISDGLHLNKRGYSIWSNAIKSALLIPETCPV
;
A
#
# COMPACT_ATOMS: atom_id res chain seq x y z
N MET A 1 -8.72 -11.24 -56.05
CA MET A 1 -7.70 -11.12 -54.97
C MET A 1 -6.47 -10.29 -55.35
N LYS A 2 -5.85 -10.43 -56.54
CA LYS A 2 -4.67 -9.62 -56.94
C LYS A 2 -4.93 -8.10 -57.02
N LEU A 3 -6.12 -7.65 -57.43
CA LEU A 3 -6.45 -6.22 -57.61
C LEU A 3 -6.67 -5.43 -56.31
N VAL A 4 -6.97 -6.10 -55.18
CA VAL A 4 -7.16 -5.43 -53.87
C VAL A 4 -5.82 -5.21 -53.17
N GLY A 5 -4.85 -6.12 -53.34
CA GLY A 5 -3.47 -5.95 -52.85
C GLY A 5 -2.75 -4.77 -53.50
N THR A 6 -2.94 -4.52 -54.79
CA THR A 6 -2.27 -3.43 -55.53
C THR A 6 -2.73 -2.04 -55.09
N LYS A 7 -4.03 -1.84 -54.80
CA LYS A 7 -4.56 -0.57 -54.27
C LYS A 7 -4.12 -0.26 -52.83
N ILE A 8 -3.84 -1.28 -52.03
CA ILE A 8 -3.38 -1.13 -50.64
C ILE A 8 -1.88 -0.79 -50.60
N ILE A 9 -1.07 -1.39 -51.46
CA ILE A 9 0.36 -1.06 -51.59
C ILE A 9 0.53 0.41 -52.01
N LEU A 10 -0.28 0.90 -52.96
CA LEU A 10 -0.25 2.31 -53.40
C LEU A 10 -0.61 3.32 -52.28
N ARG A 11 -1.51 2.96 -51.34
CA ARG A 11 -1.83 3.82 -50.17
C ARG A 11 -0.74 3.79 -49.09
N LEU A 12 -0.04 2.66 -48.93
CA LEU A 12 1.06 2.51 -47.97
C LEU A 12 2.34 3.18 -48.48
N GLU A 13 2.58 3.21 -49.78
CA GLU A 13 3.73 3.91 -50.39
C GLU A 13 3.66 5.44 -50.22
N ASN A 14 2.49 6.01 -49.92
CA ASN A 14 2.37 7.42 -49.55
C ASN A 14 2.77 7.71 -48.09
N ASN A 15 2.89 6.69 -47.22
CA ASN A 15 3.34 6.86 -45.84
C ASN A 15 4.86 7.18 -45.80
N ALA A 16 5.22 8.36 -45.30
CA ALA A 16 6.60 8.84 -45.25
C ALA A 16 7.53 7.90 -44.46
N HIS A 17 7.05 7.33 -43.34
CA HIS A 17 7.85 6.40 -42.53
C HIS A 17 8.10 5.07 -43.25
N PHE A 18 7.12 4.58 -44.00
CA PHE A 18 7.29 3.35 -44.79
C PHE A 18 8.27 3.55 -45.95
N ARG A 19 8.20 4.70 -46.65
CA ARG A 19 9.20 5.06 -47.68
C ARG A 19 10.62 5.12 -47.12
N GLN A 20 10.77 5.74 -45.94
CA GLN A 20 12.06 5.79 -45.26
C GLN A 20 12.57 4.39 -44.88
N LEU A 21 11.71 3.51 -44.36
CA LEU A 21 12.10 2.13 -44.07
C LEU A 21 12.52 1.35 -45.32
N LYS A 22 11.77 1.49 -46.42
CA LYS A 22 12.08 0.82 -47.70
C LYS A 22 13.39 1.35 -48.30
N ALA A 23 13.70 2.63 -48.11
CA ALA A 23 15.00 3.20 -48.49
C ALA A 23 16.16 2.66 -47.63
N ILE A 24 15.94 2.44 -46.33
CA ILE A 24 16.93 1.85 -45.43
C ILE A 24 17.13 0.35 -45.72
N PHE A 25 16.04 -0.37 -45.98
CA PHE A 25 16.03 -1.81 -46.21
C PHE A 25 15.39 -2.16 -47.57
N PRO A 26 16.11 -1.95 -48.69
CA PRO A 26 15.55 -2.17 -50.02
C PRO A 26 15.15 -3.62 -50.30
N GLU A 27 15.81 -4.58 -49.63
CA GLU A 27 15.51 -6.02 -49.73
C GLU A 27 14.35 -6.47 -48.82
N GLY A 28 13.81 -5.56 -48.00
CA GLY A 28 12.71 -5.86 -47.09
C GLY A 28 11.43 -6.25 -47.83
N LYS A 29 10.69 -7.21 -47.28
CA LYS A 29 9.53 -7.81 -47.93
C LYS A 29 8.25 -7.36 -47.25
N THR A 30 7.29 -6.89 -48.04
CA THR A 30 5.92 -6.70 -47.56
C THR A 30 5.17 -8.03 -47.64
N LYS A 31 4.61 -8.49 -46.53
CA LYS A 31 3.86 -9.75 -46.45
C LYS A 31 2.54 -9.56 -45.73
N GLU A 32 1.50 -10.20 -46.24
CA GLU A 32 0.19 -10.27 -45.60
C GLU A 32 -0.04 -11.68 -45.06
N TYR A 33 -0.55 -11.75 -43.84
CA TYR A 33 -0.88 -12.98 -43.14
C TYR A 33 -2.38 -13.03 -42.82
N PRO A 34 -3.03 -14.19 -42.99
CA PRO A 34 -4.45 -14.35 -42.68
C PRO A 34 -4.68 -14.40 -41.16
N LYS A 35 -5.93 -14.19 -40.73
CA LYS A 35 -6.34 -14.37 -39.34
C LYS A 35 -5.86 -15.72 -38.76
N ASN A 36 -5.48 -15.72 -37.49
CA ASN A 36 -4.96 -16.84 -36.71
C ASN A 36 -3.59 -17.36 -37.17
N HIS A 37 -2.87 -16.65 -38.04
CA HIS A 37 -1.51 -17.02 -38.39
C HIS A 37 -0.54 -16.74 -37.23
N VAL A 38 0.18 -17.77 -36.78
CA VAL A 38 1.21 -17.69 -35.75
C VAL A 38 2.48 -17.05 -36.32
N LEU A 39 2.84 -15.86 -35.84
CA LEU A 39 4.02 -15.13 -36.28
C LEU A 39 5.32 -15.69 -35.69
N PHE A 40 5.25 -16.12 -34.43
CA PHE A 40 6.30 -16.82 -33.69
C PHE A 40 5.74 -17.44 -32.40
N ASN A 41 6.39 -18.52 -31.96
CA ASN A 41 6.18 -19.17 -30.67
C ASN A 41 7.32 -18.85 -29.71
N ILE A 42 7.08 -19.09 -28.43
CA ILE A 42 8.08 -18.94 -27.38
C ILE A 42 9.31 -19.83 -27.61
N HIS A 43 10.46 -19.41 -27.10
CA HIS A 43 11.79 -20.05 -27.20
C HIS A 43 12.37 -20.21 -28.61
N ARG A 44 11.59 -19.95 -29.67
CA ARG A 44 12.10 -19.98 -31.03
C ARG A 44 13.11 -18.87 -31.27
N GLU A 45 14.06 -19.16 -32.13
CA GLU A 45 15.05 -18.18 -32.57
C GLU A 45 14.38 -17.03 -33.34
N VAL A 46 14.78 -15.81 -33.00
CA VAL A 46 14.34 -14.62 -33.70
C VAL A 46 15.15 -14.49 -34.99
N LYS A 47 14.54 -14.89 -36.12
CA LYS A 47 15.17 -14.78 -37.45
C LYS A 47 14.79 -13.51 -38.22
N LYS A 48 13.66 -12.90 -37.86
CA LYS A 48 13.08 -11.76 -38.58
C LYS A 48 12.66 -10.65 -37.62
N PHE A 49 12.83 -9.43 -38.08
CA PHE A 49 12.25 -8.24 -37.47
C PHE A 49 11.09 -7.73 -38.34
N ARG A 50 10.01 -7.27 -37.72
CA ARG A 50 8.78 -6.90 -38.44
C ARG A 50 8.25 -5.55 -37.97
N TRP A 51 7.75 -4.76 -38.90
CA TRP A 51 6.89 -3.60 -38.63
C TRP A 51 5.47 -3.90 -39.07
N ILE A 52 4.49 -3.64 -38.21
CA ILE A 52 3.07 -3.70 -38.58
C ILE A 52 2.78 -2.55 -39.54
N LEU A 53 2.32 -2.84 -40.75
CA LEU A 53 1.80 -1.82 -41.66
C LEU A 53 0.29 -1.66 -41.49
N LYS A 54 -0.42 -2.77 -41.23
CA LYS A 54 -1.87 -2.82 -41.05
C LYS A 54 -2.27 -4.12 -40.34
N GLY A 55 -3.34 -4.08 -39.55
CA GLY A 55 -3.94 -5.26 -38.93
C GLY A 55 -3.68 -5.35 -37.43
N LEU A 56 -4.17 -6.42 -36.82
CA LEU A 56 -4.11 -6.66 -35.39
C LEU A 56 -3.19 -7.85 -35.08
N VAL A 57 -2.40 -7.73 -34.02
CA VAL A 57 -1.59 -8.81 -33.46
C VAL A 57 -1.90 -8.99 -31.99
N ASP A 58 -2.17 -10.23 -31.63
CA ASP A 58 -2.46 -10.69 -30.29
C ASP A 58 -1.23 -11.39 -29.71
N TYR A 59 -0.89 -11.07 -28.46
CA TYR A 59 0.16 -11.73 -27.68
C TYR A 59 -0.48 -12.68 -26.67
N TYR A 60 0.09 -13.87 -26.57
CA TYR A 60 -0.38 -14.92 -25.66
C TYR A 60 0.74 -15.38 -24.72
N ILE A 61 0.35 -15.70 -23.49
CA ILE A 61 1.14 -16.57 -22.61
C ILE A 61 0.69 -18.00 -22.86
N GLU A 62 1.66 -18.84 -23.24
CA GLU A 62 1.44 -20.23 -23.63
C GLU A 62 1.33 -21.14 -22.40
N PHE A 63 0.34 -22.03 -22.42
CA PHE A 63 0.10 -23.06 -21.43
C PHE A 63 0.34 -24.45 -22.03
N GLU A 64 0.41 -25.48 -21.18
CA GLU A 64 0.61 -26.87 -21.64
C GLU A 64 -0.47 -27.32 -22.65
N GLU A 65 -1.70 -26.82 -22.47
CA GLU A 65 -2.80 -27.00 -23.41
C GLU A 65 -3.04 -25.68 -24.17
N PRO A 66 -2.94 -25.66 -25.52
CA PRO A 66 -3.10 -24.43 -26.32
C PRO A 66 -4.46 -23.73 -26.17
N GLU A 67 -5.50 -24.46 -25.77
CA GLU A 67 -6.83 -23.91 -25.49
C GLU A 67 -6.85 -23.02 -24.24
N LYS A 68 -5.84 -23.18 -23.36
CA LYS A 68 -5.64 -22.39 -22.15
C LYS A 68 -4.72 -21.18 -22.36
N ASP A 69 -4.26 -20.93 -23.59
CA ASP A 69 -3.45 -19.75 -23.91
C ASP A 69 -4.18 -18.46 -23.52
N ILE A 70 -3.51 -17.62 -22.72
CA ILE A 70 -4.11 -16.39 -22.22
C ILE A 70 -3.71 -15.22 -23.11
N LEU A 71 -4.71 -14.53 -23.68
CA LEU A 71 -4.52 -13.27 -24.39
C LEU A 71 -4.12 -12.17 -23.40
N VAL A 72 -2.89 -11.67 -23.52
CA VAL A 72 -2.33 -10.69 -22.56
C VAL A 72 -2.17 -9.29 -23.14
N CYS A 73 -2.19 -9.14 -24.46
CA CYS A 73 -2.11 -7.83 -25.13
C CYS A 73 -2.53 -7.95 -26.59
N GLN A 74 -3.12 -6.88 -27.12
CA GLN A 74 -3.38 -6.72 -28.55
C GLN A 74 -2.76 -5.40 -29.01
N ILE A 75 -2.07 -5.41 -30.15
CA ILE A 75 -1.50 -4.23 -30.77
C ILE A 75 -2.03 -4.04 -32.20
N SER A 76 -2.25 -2.78 -32.55
CA SER A 76 -2.83 -2.36 -33.83
C SER A 76 -2.12 -1.15 -34.43
N GLU A 77 -1.30 -0.46 -33.64
CA GLU A 77 -0.68 0.80 -34.03
C GLU A 77 0.30 0.57 -35.20
N PRO A 78 0.13 1.27 -36.34
CA PRO A 78 1.06 1.19 -37.45
C PRO A 78 2.49 1.49 -37.01
N MET A 79 3.44 0.80 -37.64
CA MET A 79 4.87 0.84 -37.37
C MET A 79 5.30 0.23 -36.03
N SER A 80 4.38 -0.36 -35.25
CA SER A 80 4.75 -1.19 -34.10
C SER A 80 5.63 -2.36 -34.51
N THR A 81 6.59 -2.70 -33.66
CA THR A 81 7.67 -3.63 -34.02
C THR A 81 7.60 -4.97 -33.31
N LEU A 82 7.95 -6.03 -34.02
CA LEU A 82 8.05 -7.38 -33.47
C LEU A 82 9.43 -7.98 -33.74
N GLY A 83 9.94 -8.77 -32.81
CA GLY A 83 11.27 -9.39 -32.90
C GLY A 83 12.35 -8.66 -32.11
N ILE A 84 11.99 -7.79 -31.15
CA ILE A 84 12.95 -7.03 -30.34
C ILE A 84 13.94 -7.92 -29.57
N ASN A 85 13.50 -9.11 -29.14
CA ASN A 85 14.37 -10.07 -28.46
C ASN A 85 15.55 -10.51 -29.34
N GLY A 86 15.45 -10.37 -30.67
CA GLY A 86 16.53 -10.68 -31.61
C GLY A 86 17.74 -9.75 -31.50
N LEU A 87 17.61 -8.61 -30.80
CA LEU A 87 18.73 -7.71 -30.50
C LEU A 87 19.47 -8.05 -29.20
N ASN A 88 19.03 -9.09 -28.48
CA ASN A 88 19.61 -9.51 -27.20
C ASN A 88 19.96 -10.99 -27.25
N ASN A 89 21.17 -11.39 -26.84
CA ASN A 89 21.53 -12.81 -26.77
C ASN A 89 20.71 -13.53 -25.67
N PRO A 90 20.25 -14.78 -25.89
CA PRO A 90 20.48 -15.68 -27.05
C PRO A 90 19.43 -15.57 -28.19
N LYS A 91 18.85 -14.40 -28.43
CA LYS A 91 17.94 -14.09 -29.57
C LYS A 91 16.73 -15.02 -29.65
N ARG A 92 16.06 -15.24 -28.51
CA ARG A 92 14.87 -16.09 -28.41
C ARG A 92 13.63 -15.30 -28.05
N TYR A 93 12.49 -15.65 -28.65
CA TYR A 93 11.19 -15.12 -28.24
C TYR A 93 10.82 -15.61 -26.84
N ASN A 94 10.12 -14.76 -26.09
CA ASN A 94 9.61 -15.07 -24.75
C ASN A 94 8.07 -15.05 -24.66
N TYR A 95 7.36 -14.92 -25.80
CA TYR A 95 5.91 -15.13 -25.91
C TYR A 95 5.53 -15.64 -27.29
N LYS A 96 4.26 -16.01 -27.41
CA LYS A 96 3.58 -16.32 -28.67
C LYS A 96 2.88 -15.06 -29.21
N ALA A 97 2.93 -14.86 -30.52
CA ALA A 97 2.20 -13.79 -31.20
C ALA A 97 1.44 -14.32 -32.41
N VAL A 98 0.18 -13.90 -32.55
CA VAL A 98 -0.76 -14.38 -33.56
C VAL A 98 -1.47 -13.20 -34.20
N THR A 99 -1.73 -13.28 -35.50
CA THR A 99 -2.55 -12.27 -36.20
C THR A 99 -4.03 -12.48 -35.91
N SER A 100 -4.77 -11.43 -35.55
CA SER A 100 -6.19 -11.56 -35.13
C SER A 100 -7.20 -10.89 -36.07
N SER A 101 -6.74 -9.95 -36.91
CA SER A 101 -7.55 -9.35 -37.98
C SER A 101 -7.68 -10.27 -39.21
N LYS A 102 -8.71 -10.07 -40.04
CA LYS A 102 -8.94 -10.84 -41.30
C LYS A 102 -7.69 -10.90 -42.21
N GLY A 103 -6.89 -9.84 -42.25
CA GLY A 103 -5.57 -9.81 -42.88
C GLY A 103 -4.68 -8.78 -42.18
N ALA A 104 -3.45 -9.18 -41.83
CA ALA A 104 -2.43 -8.33 -41.22
C ALA A 104 -1.19 -8.23 -42.12
N THR A 105 -0.78 -7.01 -42.45
CA THR A 105 0.33 -6.72 -43.36
C THR A 105 1.54 -6.21 -42.59
N PHE A 106 2.71 -6.75 -42.90
CA PHE A 106 3.97 -6.42 -42.25
C PHE A 106 5.04 -6.08 -43.27
N PHE A 107 5.98 -5.23 -42.88
CA PHE A 107 7.28 -5.11 -43.51
C PHE A 107 8.29 -5.96 -42.73
N GLU A 108 8.87 -6.98 -43.37
CA GLU A 108 9.77 -7.94 -42.72
C GLU A 108 11.20 -7.83 -43.27
N ILE A 109 12.19 -7.91 -42.38
CA ILE A 109 13.62 -8.06 -42.72
C ILE A 109 14.26 -9.18 -41.90
N PRO A 110 15.34 -9.82 -42.38
CA PRO A 110 16.20 -10.65 -41.54
C PRO A 110 16.75 -9.84 -40.35
N ILE A 111 16.78 -10.44 -39.17
CA ILE A 111 17.28 -9.74 -37.96
C ILE A 111 18.73 -9.25 -38.13
N THR A 112 19.55 -10.01 -38.86
CA THR A 112 20.95 -9.68 -39.14
C THR A 112 21.10 -8.39 -39.96
N GLN A 113 20.15 -8.09 -40.85
CA GLN A 113 20.14 -6.84 -41.59
C GLN A 113 19.88 -5.64 -40.66
N LEU A 114 18.96 -5.80 -39.70
CA LEU A 114 18.73 -4.77 -38.68
C LEU A 114 19.99 -4.55 -37.83
N GLU A 115 20.63 -5.61 -37.35
CA GLU A 115 21.85 -5.52 -36.55
C GLU A 115 22.98 -4.82 -37.29
N ASN A 116 23.20 -5.19 -38.55
CA ASN A 116 24.21 -4.59 -39.41
C ASN A 116 23.93 -3.10 -39.65
N TYR A 117 22.66 -2.73 -39.86
CA TYR A 117 22.27 -1.32 -39.99
C TYR A 117 22.50 -0.56 -38.69
N LEU A 118 22.00 -1.06 -37.55
CA LEU A 118 22.15 -0.41 -36.25
C LEU A 118 23.63 -0.28 -35.82
N ALA A 119 24.49 -1.21 -36.24
CA ALA A 119 25.94 -1.10 -36.01
C ALA A 119 26.53 0.14 -36.71
N LYS A 120 26.07 0.45 -37.92
CA LYS A 120 26.57 1.55 -38.77
C LYS A 120 25.81 2.88 -38.60
N ASP A 121 24.57 2.84 -38.13
CA ASP A 121 23.73 4.04 -37.95
C ASP A 121 24.36 4.99 -36.93
N SER A 122 24.79 6.17 -37.38
CA SER A 122 25.40 7.19 -36.53
C SER A 122 24.38 8.14 -35.89
N LYS A 123 23.16 8.22 -36.44
CA LYS A 123 22.10 9.13 -35.98
C LYS A 123 21.16 8.48 -34.97
N ASN A 124 21.19 7.15 -34.86
CA ASN A 124 20.35 6.34 -33.98
C ASN A 124 18.84 6.58 -34.16
N THR A 125 18.40 7.15 -35.29
CA THR A 125 17.01 7.57 -35.50
C THR A 125 16.07 6.37 -35.50
N LEU A 126 16.45 5.29 -36.18
CA LEU A 126 15.63 4.08 -36.22
C LEU A 126 15.51 3.47 -34.82
N LEU A 127 16.60 3.47 -34.06
CA LEU A 127 16.66 2.92 -32.71
C LEU A 127 15.72 3.66 -31.74
N LYS A 128 15.71 5.00 -31.80
CA LYS A 128 14.79 5.86 -31.05
C LYS A 128 13.33 5.60 -31.40
N ASN A 129 13.02 5.48 -32.69
CA ASN A 129 11.67 5.20 -33.17
C ASN A 129 11.17 3.84 -32.69
N ILE A 130 12.02 2.79 -32.72
CA ILE A 130 11.67 1.47 -32.17
C ILE A 130 11.37 1.59 -30.66
N ALA A 131 12.19 2.34 -29.91
CA ALA A 131 11.99 2.50 -28.47
C ALA A 131 10.67 3.19 -28.12
N SER A 132 10.32 4.27 -28.82
CA SER A 132 9.02 4.95 -28.67
C SER A 132 7.83 4.02 -28.96
N LYS A 133 7.88 3.25 -30.07
CA LYS A 133 6.81 2.29 -30.40
C LYS A 133 6.66 1.15 -29.38
N LEU A 134 7.76 0.65 -28.83
CA LEU A 134 7.69 -0.33 -27.75
C LEU A 134 7.11 0.27 -26.46
N TYR A 135 7.40 1.54 -26.18
CA TYR A 135 6.83 2.23 -25.03
C TYR A 135 5.30 2.39 -25.14
N HIS A 136 4.79 2.63 -26.35
CA HIS A 136 3.35 2.60 -26.61
C HIS A 136 2.76 1.20 -26.41
N GLN A 137 3.43 0.16 -26.91
CA GLN A 137 3.02 -1.22 -26.67
C GLN A 137 3.00 -1.55 -25.17
N GLN A 138 3.95 -1.04 -24.40
CA GLN A 138 3.94 -1.17 -22.94
C GLN A 138 2.71 -0.51 -22.32
N LYS A 139 2.31 0.68 -22.77
CA LYS A 139 1.06 1.32 -22.34
C LYS A 139 -0.14 0.41 -22.64
N SER A 140 -0.26 -0.13 -23.86
CA SER A 140 -1.34 -1.05 -24.22
C SER A 140 -1.38 -2.30 -23.34
N ALA A 141 -0.22 -2.87 -22.99
CA ALA A 141 -0.11 -4.02 -22.09
C ALA A 141 -0.54 -3.68 -20.65
N LEU A 142 -0.28 -2.46 -20.18
CA LEU A 142 -0.75 -2.00 -18.87
C LEU A 142 -2.26 -1.79 -18.86
N LEU A 143 -2.81 -1.10 -19.87
CA LEU A 143 -4.24 -0.80 -19.95
C LEU A 143 -5.11 -2.06 -20.06
N LYS A 144 -4.58 -3.16 -20.60
CA LYS A 144 -5.28 -4.45 -20.64
C LYS A 144 -5.68 -4.95 -19.24
N GLN A 145 -4.92 -4.61 -18.19
CA GLN A 145 -5.20 -5.03 -16.82
C GLN A 145 -6.47 -4.40 -16.22
N ILE A 146 -6.98 -3.30 -16.79
CA ILE A 146 -8.21 -2.64 -16.35
C ILE A 146 -9.39 -3.62 -16.29
N GLU A 147 -9.43 -4.58 -17.22
CA GLU A 147 -10.50 -5.57 -17.32
C GLU A 147 -10.66 -6.46 -16.07
N LEU A 148 -9.62 -6.52 -15.22
CA LEU A 148 -9.55 -7.42 -14.06
C LEU A 148 -9.41 -6.68 -12.72
N LEU A 149 -9.20 -5.37 -12.77
CA LEU A 149 -8.94 -4.56 -11.58
C LEU A 149 -10.24 -3.96 -11.05
N GLN A 150 -10.33 -3.86 -9.72
CA GLN A 150 -11.47 -3.23 -9.06
C GLN A 150 -11.25 -1.71 -8.94
N PRO A 151 -12.34 -0.92 -8.92
CA PRO A 151 -12.25 0.50 -8.63
C PRO A 151 -11.65 0.73 -7.24
N VAL A 152 -10.80 1.74 -7.13
CA VAL A 152 -10.24 2.27 -5.89
C VAL A 152 -10.63 3.74 -5.75
N ARG A 153 -10.85 4.18 -4.51
CA ARG A 153 -10.95 5.61 -4.20
C ARG A 153 -9.58 6.25 -4.40
N SER A 154 -9.33 6.76 -5.60
CA SER A 154 -8.08 7.40 -5.95
C SER A 154 -8.16 8.91 -5.71
N ARG A 155 -7.17 9.47 -4.99
CA ARG A 155 -6.99 10.92 -4.91
C ARG A 155 -6.26 11.40 -6.18
N PRO A 156 -6.59 12.57 -6.74
CA PRO A 156 -5.84 13.13 -7.85
C PRO A 156 -4.36 13.30 -7.45
N PHE A 157 -3.44 13.05 -8.39
CA PHE A 157 -2.02 13.29 -8.16
C PHE A 157 -1.78 14.80 -7.93
N GLU A 158 -1.51 15.19 -6.68
CA GLU A 158 -1.08 16.56 -6.35
C GLU A 158 0.35 16.80 -6.87
N ASP A 159 0.59 17.96 -7.48
CA ASP A 159 1.87 18.31 -8.10
C ASP A 159 2.80 18.95 -7.06
N ASP A 160 3.25 18.18 -6.07
CA ASP A 160 4.15 18.66 -5.03
C ASP A 160 5.57 18.12 -5.28
N ARG A 161 6.44 18.96 -5.87
CA ARG A 161 7.90 18.71 -5.92
C ARG A 161 8.63 19.58 -4.91
N GLU A 162 8.58 19.19 -3.64
CA GLU A 162 9.65 19.51 -2.69
C GLU A 162 10.61 18.33 -2.65
N PHE A 163 11.87 18.53 -3.04
CA PHE A 163 12.93 17.57 -2.79
C PHE A 163 14.10 18.33 -2.18
N PHE A 164 14.80 17.68 -1.26
CA PHE A 164 15.99 18.27 -0.65
C PHE A 164 17.23 17.85 -1.43
N MET A 165 17.99 18.83 -1.90
CA MET A 165 19.32 18.62 -2.46
C MET A 165 20.30 18.45 -1.31
N THR A 166 21.04 17.34 -1.32
CA THR A 166 22.10 17.06 -0.34
C THR A 166 23.50 17.26 -0.95
N PRO A 167 24.56 17.43 -0.14
CA PRO A 167 25.91 17.72 -0.63
C PRO A 167 26.44 16.69 -1.63
N LYS A 168 27.40 17.11 -2.48
CA LYS A 168 28.02 16.27 -3.52
C LYS A 168 28.61 14.99 -2.93
N THR A 169 28.07 13.84 -3.35
CA THR A 169 28.61 12.52 -3.04
C THR A 169 29.86 12.21 -3.86
N LYS A 170 30.76 11.35 -3.35
CA LYS A 170 31.93 10.87 -4.10
C LYS A 170 31.50 10.09 -5.36
N PRO A 171 32.08 10.38 -6.55
CA PRO A 171 31.76 9.66 -7.79
C PRO A 171 31.89 8.13 -7.69
N SER A 172 32.84 7.64 -6.87
CA SER A 172 33.05 6.21 -6.63
C SER A 172 31.82 5.52 -6.02
N GLU A 173 31.10 6.18 -5.11
CA GLU A 173 29.89 5.62 -4.48
C GLU A 173 28.73 5.51 -5.48
N ILE A 174 28.60 6.52 -6.36
CA ILE A 174 27.60 6.51 -7.42
C ILE A 174 27.89 5.39 -8.42
N ILE A 175 29.14 5.23 -8.84
CA ILE A 175 29.55 4.17 -9.77
C ILE A 175 29.30 2.78 -9.15
N ASN A 176 29.62 2.58 -7.87
CA ASN A 176 29.35 1.32 -7.18
C ASN A 176 27.84 0.99 -7.19
N LEU A 177 26.99 1.97 -6.93
CA LEU A 177 25.54 1.79 -7.03
C LEU A 177 25.08 1.48 -8.47
N MET A 178 25.67 2.15 -9.47
CA MET A 178 25.36 1.88 -10.88
C MET A 178 25.73 0.46 -11.31
N ARG A 179 26.75 -0.15 -10.72
CA ARG A 179 27.11 -1.57 -10.96
C ARG A 179 26.06 -2.54 -10.43
N CYS A 180 25.34 -2.16 -9.38
CA CYS A 180 24.19 -2.94 -8.90
C CYS A 180 23.00 -2.91 -9.89
N SER A 181 22.94 -1.91 -10.78
CA SER A 181 21.85 -1.73 -11.74
C SER A 181 21.85 -2.77 -12.86
N PRO A 182 20.76 -3.52 -13.09
CA PRO A 182 20.63 -4.35 -14.29
C PRO A 182 20.72 -3.57 -15.61
N PHE A 183 20.44 -2.26 -15.56
CA PHE A 183 20.52 -1.38 -16.73
C PHE A 183 21.92 -0.79 -16.88
N LEU A 184 22.52 -0.25 -15.82
CA LEU A 184 23.76 0.52 -15.93
C LEU A 184 25.04 -0.34 -15.90
N ASP A 185 24.98 -1.58 -15.41
CA ASP A 185 26.17 -2.41 -15.24
C ASP A 185 26.90 -2.74 -16.56
N GLN A 186 26.19 -2.70 -17.69
CA GLN A 186 26.74 -2.98 -19.03
C GLN A 186 27.65 -1.85 -19.57
N PHE A 187 27.64 -0.66 -18.97
CA PHE A 187 28.47 0.46 -19.45
C PHE A 187 29.89 0.40 -18.89
N SER A 188 30.87 0.74 -19.74
CA SER A 188 32.27 0.89 -19.31
C SER A 188 32.40 1.91 -18.19
N GLU A 189 33.39 1.73 -17.31
CA GLU A 189 33.67 2.66 -16.20
C GLU A 189 33.78 4.12 -16.66
N LYS A 190 34.49 4.39 -17.76
CA LYS A 190 34.59 5.73 -18.37
C LYS A 190 33.22 6.39 -18.63
N LYS A 191 32.22 5.60 -19.03
CA LYS A 191 30.85 6.10 -19.29
C LYS A 191 30.09 6.31 -18.00
N LEU A 192 30.19 5.37 -17.05
CA LEU A 192 29.59 5.53 -15.73
C LEU A 192 30.13 6.76 -14.99
N SER A 193 31.44 7.03 -15.07
CA SER A 193 32.03 8.24 -14.48
C SER A 193 31.45 9.52 -15.07
N LYS A 194 31.16 9.54 -16.39
CA LYS A 194 30.47 10.67 -17.02
C LYS A 194 29.04 10.83 -16.50
N ILE A 195 28.29 9.74 -16.33
CA ILE A 195 26.93 9.81 -15.76
C ILE A 195 26.98 10.25 -14.30
N ALA A 196 27.90 9.69 -13.50
CA ALA A 196 28.06 10.01 -12.08
C ALA A 196 28.41 11.49 -11.85
N ALA A 197 29.14 12.11 -12.78
CA ALA A 197 29.46 13.54 -12.71
C ALA A 197 28.22 14.46 -12.89
N LEU A 198 27.14 13.97 -13.49
CA LEU A 198 25.87 14.69 -13.70
C LEU A 198 24.81 14.39 -12.64
N ALA A 199 25.11 13.50 -11.70
CA ALA A 199 24.12 12.98 -10.76
C ALA A 199 23.90 13.92 -9.58
N GLU A 200 22.63 14.26 -9.35
CA GLU A 200 22.14 15.04 -8.23
C GLU A 200 21.49 14.13 -7.19
N ARG A 201 21.97 14.14 -5.94
CA ARG A 201 21.30 13.40 -4.87
C ARG A 201 20.05 14.16 -4.41
N ARG A 202 18.91 13.50 -4.50
CA ARG A 202 17.60 14.01 -4.06
C ARG A 202 17.01 13.11 -3.00
N GLU A 203 16.52 13.72 -1.94
CA GLU A 203 15.76 13.03 -0.90
C GLU A 203 14.29 13.41 -0.98
N TYR A 204 13.46 12.39 -0.83
CA TYR A 204 12.02 12.45 -0.88
C TYR A 204 11.42 11.83 0.37
N GLU A 205 10.40 12.45 0.91
CA GLU A 205 9.58 11.92 1.98
C GLU A 205 8.50 10.97 1.42
N PRO A 206 7.82 10.14 2.25
CA PRO A 206 6.74 9.28 1.78
C PRO A 206 5.58 10.05 1.10
N HIS A 207 5.02 9.46 0.05
CA HIS A 207 3.90 9.95 -0.78
C HIS A 207 4.21 11.17 -1.67
N GLU A 208 5.49 11.50 -1.86
CA GLU A 208 5.90 12.55 -2.78
C GLU A 208 5.92 12.06 -4.22
N VAL A 209 5.51 12.94 -5.13
CA VAL A 209 5.38 12.63 -6.56
C VAL A 209 6.66 13.02 -7.30
N LEU A 210 7.33 12.05 -7.91
CA LEU A 210 8.55 12.27 -8.68
C LEU A 210 8.24 12.73 -10.12
N TYR A 211 7.22 12.13 -10.73
CA TYR A 211 6.62 12.57 -11.99
C TYR A 211 5.20 12.02 -12.13
N ILE A 212 4.41 12.65 -12.99
CA ILE A 212 2.99 12.35 -13.20
C ILE A 212 2.79 11.79 -14.61
N GLN A 213 1.92 10.80 -14.75
CA GLN A 213 1.47 10.29 -16.04
C GLN A 213 0.94 11.39 -16.98
N ASP A 214 1.01 11.15 -18.28
CA ASP A 214 0.55 12.01 -19.37
C ASP A 214 1.20 13.41 -19.39
N ARG A 215 2.34 13.55 -18.69
CA ARG A 215 3.23 14.72 -18.69
C ARG A 215 4.65 14.32 -19.13
N PHE A 216 5.49 15.32 -19.42
CA PHE A 216 6.90 15.08 -19.70
C PHE A 216 7.71 15.14 -18.40
N THR A 217 8.38 14.05 -18.03
CA THR A 217 9.48 14.08 -17.05
C THR A 217 10.78 14.59 -17.68
N ASN A 218 11.70 15.06 -16.83
CA ASN A 218 12.89 15.80 -17.25
C ASN A 218 14.22 15.15 -16.85
N GLY A 219 14.25 13.84 -16.60
CA GLY A 219 15.51 13.15 -16.33
C GLY A 219 15.40 11.71 -15.88
N LEU A 220 16.56 11.08 -15.72
CA LEU A 220 16.74 9.69 -15.30
C LEU A 220 16.96 9.64 -13.79
N SER A 221 16.27 8.74 -13.10
CA SER A 221 16.46 8.51 -11.66
C SER A 221 17.07 7.14 -11.40
N ILE A 222 17.94 7.05 -10.38
CA ILE A 222 18.57 5.82 -9.89
C ILE A 222 18.24 5.72 -8.39
N LEU A 223 17.56 4.66 -7.97
CA LEU A 223 17.20 4.46 -6.56
C LEU A 223 18.45 4.19 -5.71
N ILE A 224 18.61 4.92 -4.60
CA ILE A 224 19.65 4.64 -3.60
C ILE A 224 19.08 3.73 -2.51
N HIS A 225 18.04 4.20 -1.83
CA HIS A 225 17.24 3.43 -0.87
C HIS A 225 15.82 3.99 -0.83
N GLY A 226 14.89 3.24 -0.26
CA GLY A 226 13.49 3.63 -0.17
C GLY A 226 12.63 2.77 -1.08
N GLU A 227 11.53 3.34 -1.57
CA GLU A 227 10.59 2.64 -2.43
C GLU A 227 9.79 3.62 -3.27
N VAL A 228 9.75 3.36 -4.57
CA VAL A 228 9.02 4.16 -5.56
C VAL A 228 7.99 3.27 -6.26
N SER A 229 6.71 3.57 -6.06
CA SER A 229 5.61 2.97 -6.79
C SER A 229 5.40 3.70 -8.12
N ILE A 230 5.50 2.94 -9.21
CA ILE A 230 5.16 3.36 -10.57
C ILE A 230 3.78 2.82 -10.90
N LYS A 231 2.82 3.70 -11.06
CA LYS A 231 1.41 3.35 -11.25
C LYS A 231 0.69 4.32 -12.16
N ARG A 232 -0.36 3.84 -12.81
CA ARG A 232 -1.27 4.63 -13.64
C ARG A 232 -2.65 4.64 -13.02
N ILE A 233 -3.33 5.77 -13.05
CA ILE A 233 -4.75 5.88 -12.71
C ILE A 233 -5.53 6.08 -14.02
N GLU A 234 -6.58 5.28 -14.20
CA GLU A 234 -7.53 5.34 -15.31
C GLU A 234 -8.95 5.39 -14.73
N GLY A 235 -9.55 6.58 -14.71
CA GLY A 235 -10.78 6.82 -13.95
C GLY A 235 -10.57 6.51 -12.47
N ASN A 236 -11.31 5.55 -11.93
CA ASN A 236 -11.17 5.08 -10.55
C ASN A 236 -10.33 3.81 -10.45
N ILE A 237 -9.61 3.39 -11.50
CA ILE A 237 -8.85 2.14 -11.51
C ILE A 237 -7.36 2.46 -11.40
N GLU A 238 -6.69 1.91 -10.38
CA GLU A 238 -5.25 1.99 -10.22
C GLU A 238 -4.58 0.76 -10.85
N ILE A 239 -3.69 1.01 -11.81
CA ILE A 239 -2.88 -0.01 -12.48
C ILE A 239 -1.44 0.12 -11.98
N LYS A 240 -0.98 -0.87 -11.21
CA LYS A 240 0.40 -0.92 -10.74
C LYS A 240 1.33 -1.44 -11.84
N GLN A 241 2.25 -0.60 -12.33
CA GLN A 241 3.30 -1.02 -13.25
C GLN A 241 4.48 -1.65 -12.50
N ARG A 242 4.91 -1.03 -11.41
CA ARG A 242 6.06 -1.51 -10.64
C ARG A 242 6.10 -0.93 -9.23
N SER A 243 6.69 -1.64 -8.27
CA SER A 243 7.30 -1.03 -7.08
C SER A 243 8.81 -1.26 -7.08
N ILE A 244 9.58 -0.18 -7.15
CA ILE A 244 11.05 -0.23 -7.19
C ILE A 244 11.58 -0.07 -5.77
N ARG A 245 12.20 -1.13 -5.25
CA ARG A 245 12.78 -1.19 -3.89
C ARG A 245 14.29 -1.44 -3.89
N ASP A 246 14.80 -1.98 -4.98
CA ASP A 246 16.18 -2.44 -5.09
C ASP A 246 17.11 -1.30 -5.51
N ALA A 247 18.20 -1.12 -4.76
CA ALA A 247 19.20 -0.10 -5.02
C ALA A 247 19.82 -0.26 -6.44
N GLY A 248 20.06 0.85 -7.12
CA GLY A 248 20.63 0.91 -8.47
C GLY A 248 19.59 0.77 -9.59
N PHE A 249 18.33 0.41 -9.30
CA PHE A 249 17.28 0.36 -10.33
C PHE A 249 16.90 1.75 -10.82
N ILE A 250 16.61 1.85 -12.13
CA ILE A 250 16.34 3.12 -12.79
C ILE A 250 14.86 3.33 -13.11
N PHE A 251 14.45 4.59 -13.20
CA PHE A 251 13.11 5.04 -13.64
C PHE A 251 13.17 6.48 -14.19
N GLY A 252 12.09 7.00 -14.79
CA GLY A 252 12.08 8.32 -15.46
C GLY A 252 12.76 8.37 -16.84
N TRP A 253 13.15 7.22 -17.40
CA TRP A 253 13.84 7.12 -18.69
C TRP A 253 12.96 7.42 -19.93
N SER A 254 11.64 7.55 -19.76
CA SER A 254 10.66 7.96 -20.77
C SER A 254 10.97 9.32 -21.39
N SER A 255 11.58 10.23 -20.63
CA SER A 255 12.06 11.54 -21.08
C SER A 255 12.97 11.47 -22.32
N PHE A 256 13.68 10.35 -22.51
CA PHE A 256 14.58 10.12 -23.64
C PHE A 256 13.87 9.59 -24.89
N LEU A 257 12.56 9.32 -24.82
CA LEU A 257 11.77 8.87 -25.97
C LEU A 257 11.08 10.02 -26.70
N GLY A 258 11.00 11.20 -26.09
CA GLY A 258 10.18 12.32 -26.59
C GLY A 258 8.68 12.10 -26.39
N ASP A 259 8.31 11.12 -25.56
CA ASP A 259 6.94 10.77 -25.22
C ASP A 259 6.60 11.20 -23.79
N LYS A 260 5.31 11.35 -23.51
CA LYS A 260 4.79 11.58 -22.16
C LYS A 260 4.87 10.31 -21.33
N ASP A 261 5.07 10.47 -20.02
CA ASP A 261 5.07 9.37 -19.07
C ASP A 261 3.76 8.58 -19.10
N ILE A 262 3.82 7.26 -19.25
CA ILE A 262 2.62 6.41 -19.23
C ILE A 262 2.09 6.20 -17.80
N CYS A 263 2.93 6.41 -16.78
CA CYS A 263 2.61 6.20 -15.37
C CYS A 263 3.19 7.33 -14.52
N SER A 264 2.62 7.54 -13.33
CA SER A 264 3.18 8.38 -12.29
C SER A 264 4.19 7.58 -11.45
N ALA A 265 5.17 8.26 -10.85
CA ALA A 265 6.08 7.69 -9.86
C ALA A 265 5.93 8.42 -8.52
N ILE A 266 5.70 7.65 -7.45
CA ILE A 266 5.40 8.16 -6.11
C ILE A 266 6.23 7.39 -5.09
N THR A 267 6.76 8.05 -4.07
CA THR A 267 7.44 7.37 -2.97
C THR A 267 6.44 6.69 -2.02
N ASP A 268 6.73 5.47 -1.58
CA ASP A 268 5.92 4.78 -0.55
C ASP A 268 6.49 4.98 0.86
N LYS A 269 7.79 5.31 0.95
CA LYS A 269 8.51 5.60 2.18
C LYS A 269 9.61 6.62 1.91
N LYS A 270 10.31 7.06 2.97
CA LYS A 270 11.45 7.96 2.80
C LYS A 270 12.47 7.36 1.83
N THR A 271 12.78 8.11 0.78
CA THR A 271 13.47 7.62 -0.41
C THR A 271 14.57 8.58 -0.81
N ALA A 272 15.74 8.03 -1.16
CA ALA A 272 16.83 8.80 -1.74
C ALA A 272 17.15 8.27 -3.13
N ILE A 273 17.41 9.18 -4.07
CA ILE A 273 17.75 8.85 -5.45
C ILE A 273 18.94 9.69 -5.93
N TYR A 274 19.61 9.20 -6.97
CA TYR A 274 20.39 10.06 -7.86
C TYR A 274 19.53 10.42 -9.08
N PHE A 275 19.35 11.71 -9.33
CA PHE A 275 18.66 12.24 -10.49
C PHE A 275 19.68 12.80 -11.49
N ILE A 276 19.51 12.48 -12.77
CA ILE A 276 20.35 12.95 -13.86
C ILE A 276 19.46 13.76 -14.81
N PRO A 277 19.66 15.07 -14.94
CA PRO A 277 18.85 15.91 -15.82
C PRO A 277 18.92 15.47 -17.28
N TYR A 278 17.76 15.45 -17.95
CA TYR A 278 17.64 15.09 -19.37
C TYR A 278 18.58 15.91 -20.26
N LYS A 279 18.61 17.23 -20.08
CA LYS A 279 19.42 18.15 -20.89
C LYS A 279 20.91 17.82 -20.83
N GLU A 280 21.41 17.45 -19.66
CA GLU A 280 22.81 17.15 -19.44
C GLU A 280 23.20 15.80 -20.05
N LEU A 281 22.39 14.76 -19.81
CA LEU A 281 22.66 13.44 -20.39
C LEU A 281 22.50 13.44 -21.91
N SER A 282 21.52 14.15 -22.46
CA SER A 282 21.37 14.33 -23.91
C SER A 282 22.53 15.10 -24.55
N SER A 283 23.16 16.02 -23.81
CA SER A 283 24.37 16.70 -24.28
C SER A 283 25.54 15.70 -24.40
N LEU A 284 25.70 14.77 -23.46
CA LEU A 284 26.68 13.68 -23.59
C LEU A 284 26.41 12.77 -24.78
N PHE A 285 25.13 12.46 -25.07
CA PHE A 285 24.75 11.65 -26.23
C PHE A 285 25.07 12.34 -27.55
N THR A 286 24.91 13.66 -27.62
CA THR A 286 25.27 14.45 -28.80
C THR A 286 26.78 14.43 -29.05
N LEU A 287 27.58 14.41 -27.99
CA LEU A 287 29.05 14.34 -28.06
C LEU A 287 29.58 12.92 -28.31
N ASP A 288 28.83 11.88 -27.92
CA ASP A 288 29.22 10.48 -28.03
C ASP A 288 28.02 9.64 -28.52
N THR A 289 27.82 9.62 -29.83
CA THR A 289 26.74 8.87 -30.49
C THR A 289 26.84 7.36 -30.28
N THR A 290 28.03 6.86 -29.96
CA THR A 290 28.25 5.45 -29.60
C THR A 290 27.72 5.16 -28.20
N PHE A 291 27.90 6.07 -27.25
CA PHE A 291 27.28 5.99 -25.94
C PHE A 291 25.75 6.07 -26.04
N GLU A 292 25.22 7.01 -26.81
CA GLU A 292 23.77 7.10 -27.07
C GLU A 292 23.21 5.77 -27.59
N LYS A 293 23.87 5.18 -28.60
CA LYS A 293 23.48 3.88 -29.18
C LYS A 293 23.40 2.78 -28.12
N GLN A 294 24.42 2.68 -27.26
CA GLN A 294 24.42 1.69 -26.17
C GLN A 294 23.29 1.94 -25.17
N PHE A 295 23.02 3.20 -24.84
CA PHE A 295 21.92 3.58 -23.96
C PHE A 295 20.56 3.12 -24.51
N TYR A 296 20.24 3.44 -25.76
CA TYR A 296 18.97 3.03 -26.34
C TYR A 296 18.88 1.51 -26.55
N LYS A 297 19.97 0.81 -26.88
CA LYS A 297 19.96 -0.67 -26.91
C LYS A 297 19.57 -1.25 -25.56
N GLN A 298 20.12 -0.71 -24.46
CA GLN A 298 19.75 -1.12 -23.11
C GLN A 298 18.31 -0.72 -22.75
N LEU A 299 17.84 0.41 -23.28
CA LEU A 299 16.45 0.86 -23.13
C LEU A 299 15.46 -0.08 -23.80
N LEU A 300 15.75 -0.57 -25.00
CA LEU A 300 14.95 -1.59 -25.68
C LEU A 300 14.86 -2.88 -24.84
N TRP A 301 15.98 -3.31 -24.27
CA TRP A 301 16.00 -4.46 -23.35
C TRP A 301 15.10 -4.22 -22.13
N LEU A 302 15.18 -3.03 -21.52
CA LEU A 302 14.38 -2.67 -20.34
C LEU A 302 12.89 -2.65 -20.68
N ILE A 303 12.48 -1.93 -21.73
CA ILE A 303 11.07 -1.83 -22.15
C ILE A 303 10.53 -3.22 -22.49
N GLY A 304 11.29 -4.04 -23.23
CA GLY A 304 10.89 -5.40 -23.56
C GLY A 304 10.63 -6.28 -22.33
N ASN A 305 11.43 -6.15 -21.27
CA ASN A 305 11.17 -6.87 -20.02
C ASN A 305 10.02 -6.25 -19.20
N GLN A 306 9.76 -4.94 -19.30
CA GLN A 306 8.61 -4.34 -18.63
C GLN A 306 7.28 -4.69 -19.31
N ILE A 307 7.28 -4.88 -20.64
CA ILE A 307 6.17 -5.50 -21.37
C ILE A 307 5.92 -6.93 -20.86
N ASN A 308 6.99 -7.71 -20.64
CA ASN A 308 6.89 -9.04 -19.99
C ASN A 308 6.13 -8.99 -18.68
N ALA A 309 6.59 -8.09 -17.81
CA ALA A 309 6.04 -7.95 -16.47
C ALA A 309 4.55 -7.57 -16.53
N ALA A 310 4.15 -6.72 -17.49
CA ALA A 310 2.75 -6.37 -17.69
C ALA A 310 1.91 -7.58 -18.13
N PHE A 311 2.40 -8.40 -19.06
CA PHE A 311 1.72 -9.62 -19.50
C PHE A 311 1.54 -10.62 -18.34
N LEU A 312 2.58 -10.82 -17.54
CA LEU A 312 2.56 -11.78 -16.43
C LEU A 312 1.71 -11.30 -15.25
N ARG A 313 1.69 -9.99 -14.98
CA ARG A 313 0.75 -9.42 -13.99
C ARG A 313 -0.69 -9.64 -14.40
N TYR A 314 -1.03 -9.49 -15.68
CA TYR A 314 -2.37 -9.81 -16.17
C TYR A 314 -2.76 -11.27 -15.86
N VAL A 315 -1.85 -12.23 -16.08
CA VAL A 315 -2.07 -13.64 -15.70
C VAL A 315 -2.23 -13.82 -14.18
N GLY A 316 -1.40 -13.15 -13.38
CA GLY A 316 -1.52 -13.16 -11.92
C GLY A 316 -2.88 -12.64 -11.43
N LEU A 317 -3.39 -11.57 -12.07
CA LEU A 317 -4.71 -11.01 -11.78
C LEU A 317 -5.85 -11.97 -12.15
N LEU A 318 -5.77 -12.69 -13.27
CA LEU A 318 -6.76 -13.70 -13.68
C LEU A 318 -6.88 -14.85 -12.67
N GLY A 319 -5.74 -15.40 -12.25
CA GLY A 319 -5.70 -16.60 -11.41
C GLY A 319 -5.77 -16.32 -9.91
N LYS A 320 -5.65 -15.06 -9.47
CA LYS A 320 -5.34 -14.70 -8.06
C LYS A 320 -4.10 -15.44 -7.50
N HIS A 321 -3.21 -15.92 -8.37
CA HIS A 321 -2.07 -16.76 -8.02
C HIS A 321 -0.77 -16.11 -8.50
N ASN A 322 -0.16 -15.30 -7.64
CA ASN A 322 1.13 -14.65 -7.92
C ASN A 322 2.27 -15.66 -8.16
N LEU A 323 2.18 -16.86 -7.58
CA LEU A 323 3.12 -17.96 -7.81
C LEU A 323 3.18 -18.38 -9.29
N GLN A 324 2.01 -18.43 -9.94
CA GLN A 324 1.90 -18.81 -11.34
C GLN A 324 2.49 -17.72 -12.27
N ALA A 325 2.32 -16.44 -11.93
CA ALA A 325 2.98 -15.36 -12.65
C ALA A 325 4.51 -15.47 -12.56
N VAL A 326 5.06 -15.87 -11.41
CA VAL A 326 6.50 -16.13 -11.25
C VAL A 326 6.94 -17.36 -12.03
N PHE A 327 6.13 -18.43 -12.07
CA PHE A 327 6.38 -19.61 -12.92
C PHE A 327 6.57 -19.21 -14.38
N HIS A 328 5.57 -18.54 -14.95
CA HIS A 328 5.64 -18.12 -16.35
C HIS A 328 6.76 -17.09 -16.57
N LEU A 329 7.12 -16.25 -15.59
CA LEU A 329 8.26 -15.34 -15.71
C LEU A 329 9.56 -16.11 -15.94
N ILE A 330 9.80 -17.16 -15.15
CA ILE A 330 11.00 -17.97 -15.22
C ILE A 330 10.95 -18.86 -16.47
N GLU A 331 9.85 -19.57 -16.68
CA GLU A 331 9.65 -20.45 -17.83
C GLU A 331 9.81 -19.71 -19.15
N ASN A 332 9.18 -18.54 -19.31
CA ASN A 332 9.26 -17.77 -20.55
C ASN A 332 10.70 -17.31 -20.87
N ASN A 333 11.55 -17.24 -19.85
CA ASN A 333 12.95 -16.87 -19.99
C ASN A 333 13.91 -18.07 -19.93
N LYS A 334 13.45 -19.31 -19.77
CA LYS A 334 14.33 -20.47 -19.55
C LYS A 334 15.39 -20.66 -20.63
N SER A 335 15.04 -20.42 -21.89
CA SER A 335 15.98 -20.50 -23.02
C SER A 335 16.99 -19.35 -23.07
N ARG A 336 16.85 -18.35 -22.21
CA ARG A 336 17.72 -17.17 -22.06
C ARG A 336 18.52 -17.21 -20.76
N LEU A 337 18.19 -18.11 -19.84
CA LEU A 337 18.84 -18.25 -18.55
C LEU A 337 20.05 -19.20 -18.64
N PRO A 338 21.12 -18.97 -17.87
CA PRO A 338 22.18 -19.96 -17.70
C PRO A 338 21.62 -21.28 -17.14
N LEU A 339 22.18 -22.42 -17.55
CA LEU A 339 21.74 -23.74 -17.07
C LEU A 339 21.93 -23.90 -15.55
N TYR A 340 22.94 -23.25 -14.98
CA TYR A 340 23.23 -23.28 -13.54
C TYR A 340 22.43 -22.24 -12.73
N SER A 341 21.54 -21.48 -13.38
CA SER A 341 20.77 -20.43 -12.69
C SER A 341 19.90 -21.03 -11.58
N LYS A 342 19.98 -20.46 -10.37
CA LYS A 342 19.12 -20.86 -9.25
C LYS A 342 17.64 -20.50 -9.48
N LEU A 343 17.32 -19.69 -10.48
CA LEU A 343 15.94 -19.38 -10.87
C LEU A 343 15.16 -20.66 -11.25
N HIS A 344 15.80 -21.64 -11.89
CA HIS A 344 15.15 -22.91 -12.26
C HIS A 344 14.61 -23.68 -11.05
N GLN A 345 15.27 -23.57 -9.89
CA GLN A 345 14.85 -24.24 -8.65
C GLN A 345 13.79 -23.46 -7.87
N THR A 346 13.68 -22.14 -8.14
CA THR A 346 12.86 -21.23 -7.33
C THR A 346 11.40 -21.66 -7.31
N ILE A 347 10.86 -22.12 -8.43
CA ILE A 347 9.45 -22.53 -8.48
C ILE A 347 9.15 -23.74 -7.60
N HIS A 348 10.03 -24.74 -7.62
CA HIS A 348 9.86 -25.95 -6.83
C HIS A 348 9.90 -25.64 -5.33
N LEU A 349 10.77 -24.70 -4.94
CA LEU A 349 10.90 -24.25 -3.56
C LEU A 349 9.72 -23.39 -3.10
N LEU A 350 9.11 -22.61 -3.99
CA LEU A 350 7.94 -21.78 -3.65
C LEU A 350 6.66 -22.60 -3.42
N ASN A 351 6.56 -23.79 -4.01
CA ASN A 351 5.37 -24.65 -3.92
C ASN A 351 5.16 -25.29 -2.54
N ASN A 352 6.16 -25.27 -1.65
CA ASN A 352 6.06 -25.81 -0.31
C ASN A 352 6.45 -24.77 0.73
N VAL A 353 5.57 -24.54 1.72
CA VAL A 353 5.75 -23.57 2.81
C VAL A 353 7.12 -23.71 3.50
N ASN A 354 7.56 -24.95 3.74
CA ASN A 354 8.82 -25.24 4.41
C ASN A 354 10.07 -24.86 3.60
N THR A 355 9.93 -24.72 2.27
CA THR A 355 11.03 -24.37 1.37
C THR A 355 10.94 -22.95 0.83
N LYS A 356 9.82 -22.24 1.07
CA LYS A 356 9.62 -20.85 0.60
C LYS A 356 10.73 -19.92 1.05
N GLU A 357 11.17 -20.02 2.30
CA GLU A 357 12.28 -19.20 2.81
C GLU A 357 13.56 -19.37 1.95
N ILE A 358 13.88 -20.59 1.56
CA ILE A 358 15.04 -20.89 0.72
C ILE A 358 14.87 -20.21 -0.65
N ALA A 359 13.66 -20.23 -1.22
CA ALA A 359 13.35 -19.54 -2.46
C ALA A 359 13.55 -18.02 -2.34
N TYR A 360 12.98 -17.38 -1.31
CA TYR A 360 13.12 -15.94 -1.08
C TYR A 360 14.57 -15.52 -0.85
N ASN A 361 15.33 -16.29 -0.08
CA ASN A 361 16.77 -16.05 0.13
C ASN A 361 17.57 -16.25 -1.16
N GLY A 362 17.21 -17.26 -1.97
CA GLY A 362 17.77 -17.48 -3.31
C GLY A 362 17.54 -16.29 -4.24
N LEU A 363 16.32 -15.78 -4.32
CA LEU A 363 15.97 -14.59 -5.10
C LEU A 363 16.74 -13.35 -4.63
N LYS A 364 16.83 -13.10 -3.32
CA LYS A 364 17.63 -11.99 -2.76
C LYS A 364 19.11 -12.12 -3.07
N ASN A 365 19.67 -13.34 -3.03
CA ASN A 365 21.05 -13.56 -3.42
C ASN A 365 21.29 -13.30 -4.92
N ILE A 366 20.34 -13.68 -5.78
CA ILE A 366 20.39 -13.40 -7.22
C ILE A 366 20.38 -11.90 -7.50
N LEU A 367 19.64 -11.09 -6.73
CA LEU A 367 19.66 -9.62 -6.86
C LEU A 367 21.06 -9.01 -6.74
N VAL A 368 21.95 -9.64 -5.97
CA VAL A 368 23.31 -9.16 -5.75
C VAL A 368 24.29 -9.80 -6.74
N ASN A 369 24.21 -11.12 -6.90
CA ASN A 369 25.26 -11.92 -7.56
C ASN A 369 24.88 -12.41 -8.96
N GLY A 370 23.65 -12.16 -9.42
CA GLY A 370 23.15 -12.65 -10.71
C GLY A 370 23.60 -11.81 -11.92
N THR A 371 23.44 -12.38 -13.11
CA THR A 371 23.51 -11.63 -14.37
C THR A 371 22.43 -10.54 -14.44
N SER A 372 22.56 -9.56 -15.35
CA SER A 372 21.57 -8.49 -15.49
C SER A 372 20.14 -9.01 -15.72
N LEU A 373 19.99 -10.11 -16.48
CA LEU A 373 18.69 -10.74 -16.70
C LEU A 373 18.17 -11.42 -15.43
N GLU A 374 19.02 -12.17 -14.73
CA GLU A 374 18.63 -12.85 -13.48
C GLU A 374 18.25 -11.86 -12.38
N ARG A 375 19.02 -10.79 -12.19
CA ARG A 375 18.69 -9.69 -11.26
C ARG A 375 17.33 -9.07 -11.58
N HIS A 376 17.07 -8.84 -12.88
CA HIS A 376 15.78 -8.29 -13.31
C HIS A 376 14.61 -9.24 -13.01
N ILE A 377 14.76 -10.53 -13.34
CA ILE A 377 13.74 -11.54 -13.05
C ILE A 377 13.53 -11.68 -11.55
N ALA A 378 14.59 -11.77 -10.76
CA ALA A 378 14.49 -11.91 -9.30
C ALA A 378 13.78 -10.72 -8.64
N SER A 379 14.07 -9.48 -9.08
CA SER A 379 13.39 -8.28 -8.61
C SER A 379 11.88 -8.33 -8.91
N LEU A 380 11.51 -8.69 -10.15
CA LEU A 380 10.11 -8.85 -10.52
C LEU A 380 9.42 -10.00 -9.78
N SER A 381 10.10 -11.13 -9.57
CA SER A 381 9.56 -12.25 -8.80
C SER A 381 9.26 -11.83 -7.36
N LEU A 382 10.18 -11.15 -6.69
CA LEU A 382 9.98 -10.65 -5.32
C LEU A 382 8.83 -9.63 -5.23
N GLU A 383 8.67 -8.81 -6.26
CA GLU A 383 7.54 -7.88 -6.35
C GLU A 383 6.20 -8.62 -6.46
N LEU A 384 6.10 -9.59 -7.38
CA LEU A 384 4.89 -10.40 -7.56
C LEU A 384 4.56 -11.20 -6.29
N LEU A 385 5.58 -11.66 -5.56
CA LEU A 385 5.43 -12.49 -4.36
C LEU A 385 5.21 -11.70 -3.07
N LYS A 386 4.92 -10.38 -3.13
CA LYS A 386 4.79 -9.55 -1.92
C LYS A 386 3.82 -10.16 -0.89
N ASP A 387 2.59 -10.44 -1.30
CA ASP A 387 1.55 -10.97 -0.40
C ASP A 387 1.90 -12.38 0.11
N ASP A 388 2.49 -13.23 -0.75
CA ASP A 388 2.93 -14.57 -0.38
C ASP A 388 4.05 -14.52 0.67
N ASN A 389 4.94 -13.54 0.56
CA ASN A 389 5.99 -13.32 1.55
C ASN A 389 5.43 -12.80 2.87
N GLU A 390 4.40 -11.94 2.86
CA GLU A 390 3.71 -11.49 4.07
C GLU A 390 3.09 -12.68 4.82
N GLU A 391 2.49 -13.62 4.10
CA GLU A 391 1.99 -14.87 4.70
C GLU A 391 3.10 -15.76 5.26
N LEU A 392 4.22 -15.88 4.55
CA LEU A 392 5.38 -16.59 5.09
C LEU A 392 5.88 -15.96 6.39
N GLN A 393 5.92 -14.62 6.47
CA GLN A 393 6.32 -13.94 7.72
C GLN A 393 5.33 -14.21 8.86
N PHE A 394 4.03 -14.29 8.57
CA PHE A 394 3.03 -14.66 9.57
C PHE A 394 3.26 -16.08 10.09
N ILE A 395 3.49 -17.06 9.22
CA ILE A 395 3.81 -18.44 9.59
C ILE A 395 5.08 -18.51 10.44
N LYS A 396 6.13 -17.78 10.06
CA LYS A 396 7.35 -17.68 10.88
C LYS A 396 7.11 -17.05 12.24
N GLY A 397 6.19 -16.09 12.33
CA GLY A 397 5.79 -15.54 13.62
C GLY A 397 5.09 -16.58 14.50
N LEU A 398 4.30 -17.49 13.93
CA LEU A 398 3.75 -18.65 14.64
C LEU A 398 4.86 -19.60 15.11
N GLU A 399 5.84 -19.93 14.26
CA GLU A 399 7.02 -20.72 14.66
C GLU A 399 7.81 -20.03 15.78
N ASN A 400 7.93 -18.71 15.74
CA ASN A 400 8.56 -17.92 16.79
C ASN A 400 7.78 -18.00 18.11
N ILE A 401 6.44 -17.97 18.10
CA ILE A 401 5.63 -18.19 19.31
C ILE A 401 5.91 -19.58 19.88
N TYR A 402 5.84 -20.63 19.05
CA TYR A 402 6.09 -22.00 19.48
C TYR A 402 7.48 -22.16 20.09
N SER A 403 8.53 -21.73 19.37
CA SER A 403 9.92 -21.85 19.81
C SER A 403 10.21 -21.02 21.06
N THR A 404 9.60 -19.84 21.21
CA THR A 404 9.73 -19.01 22.42
C THR A 404 9.28 -19.78 23.66
N VAL A 405 8.12 -20.45 23.59
CA VAL A 405 7.59 -21.24 24.71
C VAL A 405 8.44 -22.49 24.95
N VAL A 406 8.70 -23.27 23.91
CA VAL A 406 9.40 -24.55 24.02
C VAL A 406 10.86 -24.39 24.44
N ASN A 407 11.53 -23.31 24.03
CA ASN A 407 12.93 -23.06 24.38
C ASN A 407 13.09 -22.15 25.60
N SER A 408 12.00 -21.76 26.27
CA SER A 408 12.11 -20.95 27.48
C SER A 408 12.84 -21.71 28.59
N ASN A 409 13.86 -21.06 29.16
CA ASN A 409 14.71 -21.57 30.24
C ASN A 409 14.21 -21.17 31.63
N THR A 410 13.18 -20.33 31.72
CA THR A 410 12.60 -19.93 33.01
C THR A 410 11.81 -21.09 33.63
N LYS A 411 11.90 -21.20 34.96
CA LYS A 411 11.06 -22.13 35.74
C LYS A 411 9.66 -21.55 36.02
N SER A 412 9.46 -20.24 35.81
CA SER A 412 8.20 -19.56 36.09
C SER A 412 7.24 -19.68 34.91
N VAL A 413 6.14 -20.40 35.11
CA VAL A 413 5.04 -20.54 34.13
C VAL A 413 4.46 -19.17 33.73
N LEU A 414 4.32 -18.25 34.68
CA LEU A 414 3.83 -16.89 34.42
C LEU A 414 4.75 -16.16 33.45
N GLU A 415 6.07 -16.31 33.61
CA GLU A 415 7.04 -15.67 32.73
C GLU A 415 7.01 -16.27 31.32
N VAL A 416 6.88 -17.60 31.19
CA VAL A 416 6.68 -18.25 29.88
C VAL A 416 5.42 -17.71 29.19
N ARG A 417 4.33 -17.53 29.94
CA ARG A 417 3.07 -16.94 29.44
C ARG A 417 3.24 -15.49 28.96
N LYS A 418 4.01 -14.67 29.68
CA LYS A 418 4.34 -13.29 29.25
C LYS A 418 5.18 -13.30 27.98
N GLN A 419 6.20 -14.15 27.89
CA GLN A 419 7.01 -14.29 26.67
C GLN A 419 6.17 -14.73 25.46
N CYS A 420 5.23 -15.67 25.66
CA CYS A 420 4.27 -16.08 24.64
C CYS A 420 3.36 -14.92 24.19
N ALA A 421 2.85 -14.14 25.14
CA ALA A 421 2.02 -12.99 24.86
C ALA A 421 2.79 -11.93 24.05
N GLU A 422 4.03 -11.60 24.43
CA GLU A 422 4.87 -10.66 23.68
C GLU A 422 5.20 -11.15 22.26
N ALA A 423 5.49 -12.44 22.09
CA ALA A 423 5.68 -13.03 20.76
C ALA A 423 4.40 -12.93 19.91
N THR A 424 3.23 -13.10 20.52
CA THR A 424 1.93 -12.98 19.85
C THR A 424 1.59 -11.53 19.51
N LYS A 425 1.85 -10.57 20.40
CA LYS A 425 1.70 -9.13 20.11
C LYS A 425 2.58 -8.72 18.93
N LYS A 426 3.81 -9.22 18.87
CA LYS A 426 4.73 -8.98 17.75
C LYS A 426 4.19 -9.52 16.42
N LEU A 427 3.55 -10.70 16.44
CA LEU A 427 2.89 -11.28 15.26
C LEU A 427 1.76 -10.38 14.75
N PHE A 428 0.85 -9.95 15.64
CA PHE A 428 -0.34 -9.18 15.27
C PHE A 428 -0.08 -7.67 15.07
N LYS A 429 1.06 -7.13 15.52
CA LYS A 429 1.40 -5.70 15.43
C LYS A 429 1.25 -5.10 14.02
N ASN A 430 1.54 -5.88 12.98
CA ASN A 430 1.48 -5.43 11.58
C ASN A 430 0.30 -6.06 10.82
N GLN A 431 -0.66 -6.65 11.53
CA GLN A 431 -1.86 -7.27 10.94
C GLN A 431 -3.05 -6.34 11.10
N ASN A 432 -4.05 -6.50 10.23
CA ASN A 432 -5.29 -5.76 10.33
C ASN A 432 -6.22 -6.41 11.36
N TYR A 433 -6.36 -5.78 12.53
CA TYR A 433 -7.26 -6.24 13.57
C TYR A 433 -8.00 -5.07 14.23
N HIS A 434 -9.15 -5.36 14.83
CA HIS A 434 -9.93 -4.38 15.58
C HIS A 434 -10.55 -5.02 16.82
N ILE A 435 -10.49 -4.32 17.94
CA ILE A 435 -11.00 -4.78 19.24
C ILE A 435 -11.98 -3.74 19.79
N ASP A 436 -13.22 -4.16 19.97
CA ASP A 436 -14.31 -3.36 20.51
C ASP A 436 -14.71 -3.83 21.92
N GLY A 437 -15.27 -2.92 22.72
CA GLY A 437 -15.86 -3.25 24.02
C GLY A 437 -14.89 -3.25 25.19
N TRP A 438 -13.79 -2.51 25.10
CA TRP A 438 -12.80 -2.35 26.17
C TRP A 438 -13.43 -1.89 27.50
N GLU A 439 -14.46 -1.07 27.42
CA GLU A 439 -15.25 -0.57 28.55
C GLU A 439 -15.99 -1.68 29.32
N ASN A 440 -16.21 -2.85 28.70
CA ASN A 440 -16.90 -3.98 29.31
C ASN A 440 -15.95 -4.88 30.13
N LEU A 441 -14.63 -4.65 30.07
CA LEU A 441 -13.68 -5.44 30.84
C LEU A 441 -13.78 -5.09 32.33
N PRO A 442 -14.04 -6.07 33.22
CA PRO A 442 -14.05 -5.84 34.66
C PRO A 442 -12.75 -5.18 35.16
N GLU A 443 -12.83 -4.34 36.19
CA GLU A 443 -11.65 -3.72 36.78
C GLU A 443 -10.76 -4.73 37.49
N GLU A 444 -11.36 -5.62 38.28
CA GLU A 444 -10.67 -6.69 38.99
C GLU A 444 -10.53 -7.94 38.11
N SER A 445 -9.44 -8.69 38.31
CA SER A 445 -9.22 -10.00 37.69
C SER A 445 -9.94 -11.13 38.45
N GLY A 446 -9.85 -12.37 37.98
CA GLY A 446 -10.61 -13.50 38.53
C GLY A 446 -11.96 -13.74 37.85
N ASN A 447 -12.04 -13.44 36.55
CA ASN A 447 -13.25 -13.60 35.73
C ASN A 447 -13.14 -14.78 34.77
N ILE A 448 -14.28 -15.25 34.28
CA ILE A 448 -14.36 -16.29 33.25
C ILE A 448 -14.68 -15.62 31.91
N PHE A 449 -13.73 -15.63 30.99
CA PHE A 449 -13.89 -15.18 29.62
C PHE A 449 -14.37 -16.36 28.76
N ILE A 450 -15.57 -16.26 28.22
CA ILE A 450 -16.10 -17.23 27.26
C ILE A 450 -16.01 -16.70 25.84
N TYR A 451 -15.61 -17.55 24.91
CA TYR A 451 -15.41 -17.15 23.51
C TYR A 451 -15.75 -18.25 22.52
N ASN A 452 -16.07 -17.88 21.29
CA ASN A 452 -16.23 -18.83 20.21
C ASN A 452 -14.89 -19.30 19.68
N HIS A 453 -14.78 -20.60 19.41
CA HIS A 453 -13.53 -21.19 18.97
C HIS A 453 -13.53 -21.41 17.46
N LEU A 454 -12.55 -20.84 16.76
CA LEU A 454 -12.49 -20.86 15.30
C LEU A 454 -11.44 -21.84 14.76
N ILE A 455 -11.73 -22.45 13.61
CA ILE A 455 -10.80 -23.33 12.89
C ILE A 455 -9.75 -22.45 12.21
N ASN A 456 -8.46 -22.74 12.37
CA ASN A 456 -7.44 -22.04 11.58
C ASN A 456 -7.37 -22.58 10.14
N ASP A 457 -7.03 -21.70 9.19
CA ASP A 457 -6.66 -22.11 7.83
C ASP A 457 -5.49 -23.11 7.87
N SER A 458 -5.56 -24.15 7.03
CA SER A 458 -4.58 -25.23 7.01
C SER A 458 -3.17 -24.77 6.61
N GLN A 459 -3.04 -23.63 5.91
CA GLN A 459 -1.74 -23.02 5.59
C GLN A 459 -0.99 -22.50 6.82
N TYR A 460 -1.68 -22.29 7.95
CA TYR A 460 -1.06 -21.89 9.22
C TYR A 460 -0.74 -23.08 10.13
N THR A 461 -0.82 -24.29 9.58
CA THR A 461 -0.38 -25.51 10.25
C THR A 461 1.13 -25.61 10.19
N LEU A 462 1.77 -25.64 11.37
CA LEU A 462 3.20 -25.87 11.49
C LEU A 462 3.53 -27.35 11.27
N ASN A 463 4.82 -27.65 11.13
CA ASN A 463 5.32 -29.01 10.99
C ASN A 463 4.80 -29.95 12.09
N ASN A 464 4.69 -31.24 11.76
CA ASN A 464 4.03 -32.27 12.59
C ASN A 464 2.54 -31.99 12.86
N ASN A 465 1.85 -31.31 11.95
CA ASN A 465 0.43 -30.96 12.04
C ASN A 465 0.07 -30.16 13.31
N PHE A 466 1.00 -29.36 13.84
CA PHE A 466 0.75 -28.56 15.02
C PHE A 466 0.13 -27.21 14.66
N GLN A 467 -0.94 -26.82 15.34
CA GLN A 467 -1.60 -25.53 15.15
C GLN A 467 -1.61 -24.70 16.44
N ILE A 468 -1.16 -23.46 16.33
CA ILE A 468 -1.35 -22.44 17.36
C ILE A 468 -2.76 -21.88 17.22
N THR A 469 -3.58 -22.04 18.25
CA THR A 469 -4.96 -21.54 18.29
C THR A 469 -5.00 -20.02 18.26
N LEU A 470 -5.27 -19.40 17.10
CA LEU A 470 -5.07 -17.96 16.91
C LEU A 470 -5.98 -17.12 17.80
N ASP A 471 -7.25 -17.49 17.87
CA ASP A 471 -8.30 -16.80 18.63
C ASP A 471 -7.93 -16.57 20.11
N SER A 472 -7.52 -17.63 20.78
CA SER A 472 -7.28 -17.65 22.20
C SER A 472 -5.90 -17.14 22.57
N HIS A 473 -4.89 -17.32 21.70
CA HIS A 473 -3.63 -16.58 21.84
C HIS A 473 -3.84 -15.07 21.67
N PHE A 474 -4.71 -14.66 20.74
CA PHE A 474 -5.06 -13.26 20.56
C PHE A 474 -5.79 -12.69 21.78
N ILE A 475 -6.80 -13.37 22.33
CA ILE A 475 -7.47 -12.93 23.58
C ILE A 475 -6.45 -12.82 24.73
N SER A 476 -5.62 -13.86 24.91
CA SER A 476 -4.58 -13.87 25.94
C SER A 476 -3.61 -12.68 25.82
N ALA A 477 -3.10 -12.42 24.61
CA ALA A 477 -2.02 -11.47 24.40
C ALA A 477 -2.49 -10.03 24.15
N MET A 478 -3.57 -9.86 23.38
CA MET A 478 -4.05 -8.57 22.89
C MET A 478 -5.16 -7.97 23.77
N VAL A 479 -5.81 -8.78 24.63
CA VAL A 479 -6.88 -8.31 25.53
C VAL A 479 -6.46 -8.45 27.00
N LEU A 480 -6.22 -9.68 27.47
CA LEU A 480 -6.01 -9.90 28.90
C LEU A 480 -4.65 -9.41 29.39
N GLN A 481 -3.56 -9.70 28.64
CA GLN A 481 -2.23 -9.23 29.01
C GLN A 481 -2.16 -7.69 29.05
N GLU A 482 -2.86 -7.00 28.14
CA GLU A 482 -2.93 -5.53 28.12
C GLU A 482 -3.72 -4.97 29.32
N LYS A 483 -4.89 -5.56 29.64
CA LYS A 483 -5.74 -5.06 30.73
C LYS A 483 -5.23 -5.43 32.13
N TYR A 484 -4.74 -6.65 32.31
CA TYR A 484 -4.48 -7.24 33.64
C TYR A 484 -3.01 -7.59 33.90
N ASN A 485 -2.12 -7.38 32.91
CA ASN A 485 -0.72 -7.83 32.97
C ASN A 485 -0.55 -9.36 33.21
N ASP A 486 -1.60 -10.14 32.92
CA ASP A 486 -1.66 -11.60 32.95
C ASP A 486 -2.46 -12.08 31.73
N SER A 487 -1.91 -13.03 30.99
CA SER A 487 -2.52 -13.56 29.76
C SER A 487 -3.66 -14.55 30.00
N GLY A 488 -3.99 -14.84 31.26
CA GLY A 488 -5.04 -15.76 31.67
C GLY A 488 -4.63 -17.24 31.59
N ILE A 489 -5.50 -18.09 32.12
CA ILE A 489 -5.35 -19.54 32.13
C ILE A 489 -6.41 -20.13 31.20
N ARG A 490 -5.94 -20.94 30.24
CA ARG A 490 -6.80 -21.54 29.22
C ARG A 490 -7.16 -22.97 29.58
N THR A 491 -8.29 -23.44 29.03
CA THR A 491 -8.53 -24.88 28.88
C THR A 491 -7.99 -25.37 27.55
N VAL A 492 -7.17 -26.42 27.58
CA VAL A 492 -6.50 -26.98 26.40
C VAL A 492 -6.83 -28.47 26.28
N ARG A 493 -7.08 -28.97 25.06
CA ARG A 493 -7.29 -30.40 24.87
C ARG A 493 -6.02 -31.19 25.12
N ILE A 494 -6.18 -32.35 25.75
CA ILE A 494 -5.11 -33.35 25.80
C ILE A 494 -4.87 -33.86 24.37
N GLY A 495 -3.60 -33.81 23.95
CA GLY A 495 -3.13 -34.32 22.66
C GLY A 495 -3.30 -35.85 22.54
N ARG A 496 -3.26 -36.38 21.32
CA ARG A 496 -3.07 -37.82 21.06
C ARG A 496 -1.59 -38.17 21.25
N GLY A 497 -1.26 -39.44 21.44
CA GLY A 497 0.14 -39.87 21.68
C GLY A 497 1.16 -39.38 20.63
N GLN A 498 0.75 -39.19 19.37
CA GLN A 498 1.62 -38.65 18.30
C GLN A 498 1.80 -37.12 18.35
N GLU A 499 1.01 -36.41 19.17
CA GLU A 499 0.99 -34.94 19.27
C GLU A 499 1.83 -34.44 20.46
N TYR A 500 3.02 -35.01 20.68
CA TYR A 500 3.90 -34.61 21.79
C TYR A 500 4.22 -33.11 21.78
N GLY A 501 4.47 -32.52 20.61
CA GLY A 501 4.75 -31.08 20.47
C GLY A 501 3.61 -30.20 20.98
N HIS A 502 2.36 -30.57 20.70
CA HIS A 502 1.18 -29.89 21.24
C HIS A 502 1.16 -29.95 22.76
N GLN A 503 1.30 -31.16 23.32
CA GLN A 503 1.18 -31.34 24.76
C GLN A 503 2.31 -30.65 25.52
N ASN A 504 3.54 -30.74 25.03
CA ASN A 504 4.70 -30.08 25.63
C ASN A 504 4.55 -28.55 25.63
N TYR A 505 4.11 -27.97 24.50
CA TYR A 505 3.88 -26.54 24.37
C TYR A 505 2.90 -26.00 25.42
N TYR A 506 1.71 -26.60 25.52
CA TYR A 506 0.69 -26.13 26.45
C TYR A 506 0.98 -26.46 27.92
N ASN A 507 1.70 -27.56 28.18
CA ASN A 507 2.18 -27.86 29.54
C ASN A 507 3.15 -26.79 30.05
N LYS A 508 4.05 -26.28 29.20
CA LYS A 508 4.96 -25.17 29.58
C LYS A 508 4.22 -23.86 29.90
N LEU A 509 3.04 -23.66 29.29
CA LEU A 509 2.17 -22.52 29.59
C LEU A 509 1.32 -22.71 30.86
N GLY A 510 1.34 -23.91 31.45
CA GLY A 510 0.58 -24.25 32.67
C GLY A 510 -0.92 -24.05 32.52
N HIS A 511 -1.46 -24.39 31.35
CA HIS A 511 -2.89 -24.38 31.09
C HIS A 511 -3.58 -25.66 31.58
N ILE A 512 -4.90 -25.60 31.77
CA ILE A 512 -5.69 -26.71 32.33
C ILE A 512 -6.03 -27.70 31.21
N ASN A 513 -5.61 -28.96 31.40
CA ASN A 513 -5.80 -30.03 30.41
C ASN A 513 -7.20 -30.67 30.50
N VAL A 514 -7.90 -30.79 29.37
CA VAL A 514 -9.26 -31.37 29.28
C VAL A 514 -9.40 -32.42 28.17
N TYR A 515 -10.26 -33.43 28.38
CA TYR A 515 -10.60 -34.39 27.32
C TYR A 515 -11.67 -33.86 26.37
N THR A 516 -11.42 -33.97 25.07
CA THR A 516 -12.38 -33.65 23.99
C THR A 516 -12.62 -34.88 23.10
N LYS A 517 -13.47 -34.75 22.07
CA LYS A 517 -13.67 -35.82 21.06
C LYS A 517 -12.37 -36.14 20.30
N GLU A 518 -11.45 -35.19 20.24
CA GLU A 518 -10.21 -35.27 19.47
C GLU A 518 -9.02 -35.78 20.30
N SER A 519 -9.15 -35.83 21.62
CA SER A 519 -8.13 -36.36 22.53
C SER A 519 -7.93 -37.87 22.38
N GLU A 520 -6.84 -38.38 22.97
CA GLU A 520 -6.59 -39.82 23.06
C GLU A 520 -7.79 -40.57 23.70
N LYS A 521 -8.10 -41.77 23.17
CA LYS A 521 -9.23 -42.57 23.67
C LYS A 521 -8.99 -42.90 25.15
N SER A 522 -9.86 -42.38 26.01
CA SER A 522 -9.76 -42.56 27.46
C SER A 522 -10.99 -43.26 28.05
N THR A 523 -10.80 -43.97 29.16
CA THR A 523 -11.85 -44.68 29.91
C THR A 523 -12.89 -43.72 30.49
N LYS A 524 -14.04 -44.24 30.92
CA LYS A 524 -15.03 -43.40 31.61
C LYS A 524 -14.50 -42.86 32.95
N GLU A 525 -13.70 -43.61 33.70
CA GLU A 525 -13.11 -43.11 34.96
C GLU A 525 -12.13 -41.96 34.74
N SER A 526 -11.24 -42.07 33.75
CA SER A 526 -10.25 -41.02 33.44
C SER A 526 -10.91 -39.70 33.00
N LYS A 527 -12.02 -39.78 32.25
CA LYS A 527 -12.85 -38.59 31.92
C LYS A 527 -13.50 -37.97 33.15
N LYS A 528 -13.94 -38.78 34.12
CA LYS A 528 -14.52 -38.29 35.39
C LYS A 528 -13.44 -37.62 36.25
N LEU A 529 -12.26 -38.23 36.34
CA LEU A 529 -11.11 -37.71 37.07
C LEU A 529 -10.59 -36.38 36.50
N SER A 530 -10.43 -36.28 35.17
CA SER A 530 -10.04 -35.02 34.52
C SER A 530 -11.08 -33.91 34.72
N ARG A 531 -12.38 -34.23 34.73
CA ARG A 531 -13.42 -33.24 35.05
C ARG A 531 -13.30 -32.72 36.49
N SER A 532 -13.03 -33.59 37.46
CA SER A 532 -12.80 -33.14 38.85
C SER A 532 -11.53 -32.30 38.97
N ILE A 533 -10.46 -32.66 38.25
CA ILE A 533 -9.21 -31.88 38.21
C ILE A 533 -9.46 -30.49 37.63
N PHE A 534 -10.19 -30.41 36.51
CA PHE A 534 -10.56 -29.14 35.88
C PHE A 534 -11.27 -28.19 36.87
N TYR A 535 -12.33 -28.64 37.55
CA TYR A 535 -13.05 -27.75 38.48
C TYR A 535 -12.17 -27.29 39.63
N ARG A 536 -11.34 -28.18 40.19
CA ARG A 536 -10.42 -27.86 41.29
C ARG A 536 -9.38 -26.82 40.87
N GLU A 537 -8.67 -27.05 39.77
CA GLU A 537 -7.63 -26.13 39.28
C GLU A 537 -8.21 -24.79 38.82
N ALA A 538 -9.35 -24.82 38.13
CA ALA A 538 -10.04 -23.62 37.68
C ALA A 538 -10.51 -22.75 38.87
N GLU A 539 -11.06 -23.37 39.92
CA GLU A 539 -11.47 -22.67 41.15
C GLU A 539 -10.26 -22.07 41.88
N GLU A 540 -9.15 -22.80 41.98
CA GLU A 540 -7.90 -22.31 42.58
C GLU A 540 -7.35 -21.09 41.83
N HIS A 541 -7.29 -21.15 40.50
CA HIS A 541 -6.85 -20.02 39.67
C HIS A 541 -7.72 -18.78 39.85
N LEU A 542 -9.05 -18.94 39.83
CA LEU A 542 -9.96 -17.81 40.03
C LEU A 542 -9.83 -17.22 41.45
N LYS A 543 -9.67 -18.04 42.49
CA LYS A 543 -9.42 -17.57 43.87
C LYS A 543 -8.10 -16.80 44.00
N ASN A 544 -7.10 -17.18 43.22
CA ASN A 544 -5.81 -16.48 43.15
C ASN A 544 -5.86 -15.24 42.22
N GLY A 545 -7.04 -14.85 41.73
CA GLY A 545 -7.22 -13.69 40.87
C GLY A 545 -6.81 -13.90 39.41
N ASN A 546 -6.53 -15.14 38.97
CA ASN A 546 -6.25 -15.40 37.56
C ASN A 546 -7.55 -15.46 36.75
N ASN A 547 -7.56 -14.82 35.59
CA ASN A 547 -8.66 -14.92 34.63
C ASN A 547 -8.63 -16.27 33.91
N LEU A 548 -9.80 -16.88 33.66
CA LEU A 548 -9.92 -18.09 32.86
C LEU A 548 -10.43 -17.78 31.45
N ILE A 549 -9.91 -18.46 30.44
CA ILE A 549 -10.38 -18.39 29.06
C ILE A 549 -10.90 -19.76 28.63
N ILE A 550 -12.21 -19.85 28.37
CA ILE A 550 -12.89 -21.13 28.13
C ILE A 550 -13.78 -21.01 26.90
N SER A 551 -13.60 -21.89 25.92
CA SER A 551 -14.58 -22.04 24.83
C SER A 551 -15.70 -22.97 25.29
N PRO A 552 -16.94 -22.50 25.46
CA PRO A 552 -18.06 -23.36 25.83
C PRO A 552 -18.39 -24.37 24.72
N GLU A 553 -18.13 -24.08 23.45
CA GLU A 553 -18.30 -25.03 22.33
C GLU A 553 -17.33 -26.22 22.47
N GLY A 554 -16.09 -25.91 22.88
CA GLY A 554 -14.99 -26.85 23.04
C GLY A 554 -14.72 -27.74 21.82
N THR A 555 -15.14 -27.27 20.64
CA THR A 555 -14.83 -27.73 19.28
C THR A 555 -14.75 -26.46 18.43
N SER A 556 -13.83 -26.41 17.48
CA SER A 556 -13.66 -25.26 16.59
C SER A 556 -14.64 -25.31 15.41
N TYR A 557 -15.14 -24.15 14.98
CA TYR A 557 -16.03 -23.99 13.81
C TYR A 557 -15.51 -22.89 12.87
N SER A 558 -16.07 -22.77 11.66
CA SER A 558 -15.89 -21.53 10.90
C SER A 558 -16.69 -20.40 11.54
N THR A 559 -16.32 -19.16 11.26
CA THR A 559 -17.01 -17.96 11.73
C THR A 559 -18.50 -18.01 11.43
N GLU A 560 -18.88 -18.53 10.26
CA GLU A 560 -20.30 -18.63 9.87
C GLU A 560 -21.10 -19.68 10.65
N ASN A 561 -20.44 -20.75 11.08
CA ASN A 561 -21.07 -21.90 11.72
C ASN A 561 -20.96 -21.85 13.26
N SER A 562 -20.29 -20.83 13.79
CA SER A 562 -20.16 -20.60 15.22
C SER A 562 -21.34 -19.76 15.77
N PRO A 563 -21.80 -19.99 17.01
CA PRO A 563 -21.39 -21.04 17.92
C PRO A 563 -22.08 -22.39 17.63
N GLY A 564 -21.32 -23.47 17.76
CA GLY A 564 -21.83 -24.81 17.99
C GLY A 564 -22.42 -25.01 19.41
N PRO A 565 -22.76 -26.26 19.77
CA PRO A 565 -23.40 -26.57 21.05
C PRO A 565 -22.54 -26.20 22.26
N PHE A 566 -23.09 -25.41 23.19
CA PHE A 566 -22.40 -25.03 24.42
C PHE A 566 -22.39 -26.18 25.44
N LYS A 567 -21.22 -26.42 26.03
CA LYS A 567 -21.02 -27.31 27.17
C LYS A 567 -21.29 -26.56 28.47
N LEU A 568 -21.81 -27.28 29.46
CA LEU A 568 -22.17 -26.70 30.77
C LEU A 568 -20.98 -26.36 31.67
N GLY A 569 -19.74 -26.70 31.30
CA GLY A 569 -18.58 -26.72 32.21
C GLY A 569 -18.25 -25.38 32.85
N SER A 570 -18.08 -24.32 32.04
CA SER A 570 -17.78 -22.97 32.53
C SER A 570 -18.90 -22.40 33.40
N PHE A 571 -20.15 -22.65 33.01
CA PHE A 571 -21.33 -22.18 33.77
C PHE A 571 -21.50 -22.96 35.08
N LYS A 572 -21.26 -24.26 35.09
CA LYS A 572 -21.25 -25.08 36.32
C LYS A 572 -20.14 -24.66 37.28
N LEU A 573 -18.99 -24.23 36.76
CA LEU A 573 -17.92 -23.67 37.58
C LEU A 573 -18.41 -22.40 38.29
N ALA A 574 -18.92 -21.43 37.53
CA ALA A 574 -19.45 -20.18 38.10
C ALA A 574 -20.57 -20.42 39.14
N MET A 575 -21.50 -21.35 38.87
CA MET A 575 -22.61 -21.68 39.76
C MET A 575 -22.18 -22.26 41.11
N ASN A 576 -21.06 -22.97 41.15
CA ASN A 576 -20.65 -23.76 42.31
C ASN A 576 -19.62 -23.06 43.20
N MET A 577 -18.99 -21.99 42.72
CA MET A 577 -18.02 -21.21 43.49
C MET A 577 -18.70 -20.43 44.62
N ASN A 578 -17.99 -20.26 45.74
CA ASN A 578 -18.45 -19.44 46.86
C ASN A 578 -18.45 -17.95 46.51
N THR A 579 -17.37 -17.47 45.90
CA THR A 579 -17.30 -16.13 45.30
C THR A 579 -17.57 -16.26 43.82
N GLU A 580 -18.75 -15.81 43.38
CA GLU A 580 -19.18 -15.97 42.00
C GLU A 580 -18.32 -15.10 41.05
N PRO A 581 -17.61 -15.70 40.08
CA PRO A 581 -16.85 -14.93 39.08
C PRO A 581 -17.79 -14.29 38.06
N SER A 582 -17.39 -13.16 37.47
CA SER A 582 -18.13 -12.60 36.33
C SER A 582 -17.85 -13.42 35.08
N ILE A 583 -18.86 -13.63 34.25
CA ILE A 583 -18.71 -14.25 32.93
C ILE A 583 -18.68 -13.13 31.89
N VAL A 584 -17.56 -13.03 31.16
CA VAL A 584 -17.34 -12.02 30.12
C VAL A 584 -17.41 -12.69 28.75
N PRO A 585 -18.41 -12.37 27.91
CA PRO A 585 -18.50 -12.94 26.57
C PRO A 585 -17.61 -12.17 25.60
N ILE A 586 -16.75 -12.87 24.87
CA ILE A 586 -15.94 -12.32 23.78
C ILE A 586 -16.36 -13.03 22.50
N VAL A 587 -16.63 -12.28 21.43
CA VAL A 587 -16.84 -12.83 20.08
C VAL A 587 -15.63 -12.53 19.21
N ILE A 588 -15.13 -13.57 18.53
CA ILE A 588 -14.03 -13.50 17.58
C ILE A 588 -14.56 -13.80 16.18
N VAL A 589 -14.12 -13.03 15.17
CA VAL A 589 -14.59 -13.12 13.79
C VAL A 589 -13.40 -13.11 12.82
N ASN A 590 -13.47 -13.98 11.81
CA ASN A 590 -12.50 -14.14 10.71
C ASN A 590 -11.10 -14.68 11.07
N PHE A 591 -10.92 -15.27 12.26
CA PHE A 591 -9.67 -15.95 12.59
C PHE A 591 -9.49 -17.29 11.85
N ASP A 592 -10.54 -17.72 11.15
CA ASP A 592 -10.56 -18.85 10.23
C ASP A 592 -10.11 -18.52 8.80
N ASN A 593 -9.89 -17.23 8.50
CA ASN A 593 -9.45 -16.76 7.19
C ASN A 593 -7.96 -16.41 7.20
N ARG A 594 -7.34 -16.44 6.01
CA ARG A 594 -5.96 -15.97 5.81
C ARG A 594 -5.85 -14.47 6.04
N ILE A 595 -4.65 -13.99 6.41
CA ILE A 595 -4.39 -12.57 6.71
C ILE A 595 -4.65 -11.62 5.52
N LYS A 596 -4.58 -12.11 4.28
CA LYS A 596 -4.73 -11.29 3.09
C LYS A 596 -6.16 -10.75 2.98
N ASP A 597 -6.29 -9.43 2.88
CA ASP A 597 -7.56 -8.70 2.74
C ASP A 597 -8.58 -9.02 3.84
N ASN A 598 -8.09 -9.46 5.01
CA ASN A 598 -8.90 -9.90 6.13
C ASN A 598 -8.80 -8.92 7.31
N LEU A 599 -9.90 -8.76 8.05
CA LEU A 599 -9.94 -8.01 9.31
C LEU A 599 -10.22 -9.00 10.46
N PHE A 600 -9.24 -9.19 11.34
CA PHE A 600 -9.41 -9.94 12.57
C PHE A 600 -10.21 -9.11 13.57
N TYR A 601 -11.40 -9.54 13.94
CA TYR A 601 -12.29 -8.74 14.79
C TYR A 601 -12.57 -9.42 16.13
N CYS A 602 -12.50 -8.65 17.21
CA CYS A 602 -12.79 -9.07 18.57
C CYS A 602 -13.80 -8.11 19.19
N LYS A 603 -14.93 -8.63 19.69
CA LYS A 603 -15.93 -7.85 20.41
C LYS A 603 -16.10 -8.38 21.83
N ILE A 604 -15.86 -7.53 22.81
CA ILE A 604 -16.07 -7.81 24.23
C ILE A 604 -17.47 -7.31 24.61
N TYR A 605 -18.33 -8.21 25.08
CA TYR A 605 -19.68 -7.90 25.52
C TYR A 605 -19.73 -7.66 27.04
N PRO A 606 -20.78 -6.97 27.54
CA PRO A 606 -20.95 -6.73 28.97
C PRO A 606 -20.89 -8.00 29.82
N PRO A 607 -20.20 -7.96 30.97
CA PRO A 607 -20.10 -9.09 31.87
C PRO A 607 -21.43 -9.35 32.58
N PHE A 608 -21.68 -10.60 32.97
CA PHE A 608 -22.85 -10.96 33.77
C PHE A 608 -22.49 -11.95 34.88
N LYS A 609 -23.33 -11.99 35.91
CA LYS A 609 -23.29 -13.04 36.95
C LYS A 609 -24.32 -14.10 36.62
N LEU A 610 -23.97 -15.37 36.77
CA LEU A 610 -24.88 -16.47 36.45
C LEU A 610 -26.12 -16.48 37.38
N SER A 611 -25.94 -16.08 38.64
CA SER A 611 -27.00 -15.92 39.64
C SER A 611 -28.10 -14.95 39.24
N GLN A 612 -27.83 -14.00 38.32
CA GLN A 612 -28.83 -13.09 37.75
C GLN A 612 -29.81 -13.80 36.80
N HIS A 613 -29.46 -15.00 36.33
CA HIS A 613 -30.23 -15.73 35.32
C HIS A 613 -30.69 -17.12 35.78
N VAL A 614 -29.95 -17.77 36.68
CA VAL A 614 -30.26 -19.09 37.24
C VAL A 614 -30.40 -18.95 38.75
N LYS A 615 -31.60 -19.20 39.28
CA LYS A 615 -31.87 -19.15 40.72
C LYS A 615 -31.47 -20.47 41.38
N GLY A 616 -30.57 -20.40 42.37
CA GLY A 616 -30.10 -21.57 43.12
C GLY A 616 -29.13 -22.47 42.33
N LYS A 617 -28.78 -23.63 42.90
CA LYS A 617 -27.84 -24.61 42.29
C LYS A 617 -28.57 -25.73 41.52
N ASP A 618 -29.61 -25.38 40.77
CA ASP A 618 -30.39 -26.33 39.97
C ASP A 618 -29.76 -26.58 38.58
N THR A 619 -29.60 -27.85 38.22
CA THR A 619 -28.97 -28.25 36.95
C THR A 619 -29.91 -28.11 35.75
N GLU A 620 -31.22 -28.27 35.92
CA GLU A 620 -32.18 -28.19 34.82
C GLU A 620 -32.38 -26.74 34.35
N SER A 621 -32.49 -25.82 35.31
CA SER A 621 -32.49 -24.37 35.07
C SER A 621 -31.21 -23.91 34.37
N LEU A 622 -30.06 -24.47 34.76
CA LEU A 622 -28.78 -24.18 34.11
C LEU A 622 -28.76 -24.65 32.64
N ILE A 623 -29.22 -25.86 32.34
CA ILE A 623 -29.31 -26.37 30.97
C ILE A 623 -30.19 -25.47 30.11
N THR A 624 -31.35 -25.07 30.66
CA THR A 624 -32.29 -24.17 29.99
C THR A 624 -31.63 -22.81 29.69
N PHE A 625 -30.93 -22.24 30.66
CA PHE A 625 -30.17 -21.00 30.47
C PHE A 625 -29.10 -21.15 29.39
N VAL A 626 -28.24 -22.18 29.45
CA VAL A 626 -27.14 -22.36 28.50
C VAL A 626 -27.66 -22.53 27.07
N ASN A 627 -28.73 -23.30 26.86
CA ASN A 627 -29.35 -23.47 25.54
C ASN A 627 -29.90 -22.14 25.00
N LYS A 628 -30.53 -21.33 25.86
CA LYS A 628 -31.01 -19.99 25.49
C LYS A 628 -29.85 -19.03 25.20
N TYR A 629 -28.81 -19.07 26.03
CA TYR A 629 -27.65 -18.21 25.93
C TYR A 629 -26.82 -18.53 24.69
N GLN A 630 -26.69 -19.80 24.30
CA GLN A 630 -26.07 -20.18 23.02
C GLN A 630 -26.75 -19.51 21.82
N LYS A 631 -28.10 -19.49 21.80
CA LYS A 631 -28.85 -18.81 20.72
C LYS A 631 -28.58 -17.31 20.72
N LYS A 632 -28.59 -16.67 21.90
CA LYS A 632 -28.22 -15.25 22.05
C LYS A 632 -26.79 -14.98 21.58
N TYR A 633 -25.85 -15.86 21.93
CA TYR A 633 -24.46 -15.74 21.52
C TYR A 633 -24.32 -15.88 19.99
N ALA A 634 -25.13 -16.71 19.33
CA ALA A 634 -25.18 -16.77 17.86
C ALA A 634 -25.65 -15.45 17.23
N GLU A 635 -26.52 -14.69 17.91
CA GLU A 635 -26.89 -13.34 17.47
C GLU A 635 -25.71 -12.37 17.60
N TYR A 636 -24.92 -12.47 18.68
CA TYR A 636 -23.68 -11.70 18.83
C TYR A 636 -22.68 -11.97 17.71
N VAL A 637 -22.48 -13.25 17.33
CA VAL A 637 -21.61 -13.59 16.17
C VAL A 637 -22.13 -12.96 14.88
N LYS A 638 -23.45 -13.01 14.63
CA LYS A 638 -24.06 -12.38 13.44
C LYS A 638 -23.91 -10.86 13.45
N GLU A 639 -24.06 -10.21 14.60
CA GLU A 639 -23.88 -8.77 14.76
C GLU A 639 -22.42 -8.35 14.55
N ALA A 640 -21.48 -9.07 15.16
CA ALA A 640 -20.05 -8.85 14.98
C ALA A 640 -19.64 -9.00 13.51
N ARG A 641 -20.14 -10.02 12.80
CA ARG A 641 -19.93 -10.19 11.36
C ARG A 641 -20.47 -9.01 10.55
N LYS A 642 -21.70 -8.57 10.81
CA LYS A 642 -22.26 -7.37 10.15
C LYS A 642 -21.44 -6.11 10.45
N THR A 643 -20.85 -6.03 11.65
CA THR A 643 -19.96 -4.93 12.02
C THR A 643 -18.66 -5.00 11.24
N VAL A 644 -18.07 -6.19 11.06
CA VAL A 644 -16.93 -6.38 10.16
C VAL A 644 -17.29 -6.04 8.72
N ASP A 645 -18.42 -6.53 8.20
CA ASP A 645 -18.87 -6.20 6.85
C ASP A 645 -19.05 -4.70 6.72
N LYS A 646 -19.63 -4.03 7.72
CA LYS A 646 -19.68 -2.57 7.76
C LYS A 646 -18.28 -1.99 7.82
N LEU A 647 -17.38 -2.40 8.70
CA LEU A 647 -16.01 -1.86 8.78
C LEU A 647 -15.24 -2.07 7.49
N VAL A 648 -15.43 -3.18 6.77
CA VAL A 648 -14.77 -3.49 5.48
C VAL A 648 -15.46 -2.76 4.32
N SER A 649 -16.79 -2.67 4.32
CA SER A 649 -17.59 -1.91 3.34
C SER A 649 -17.41 -0.41 3.53
N ASN A 650 -17.25 0.01 4.77
CA ASN A 650 -16.80 1.31 5.21
C ASN A 650 -15.30 1.44 4.94
N VAL A 651 -14.47 0.40 4.85
CA VAL A 651 -13.13 0.59 4.25
C VAL A 651 -13.25 0.90 2.75
N THR A 652 -14.32 0.44 2.07
CA THR A 652 -14.63 0.87 0.69
C THR A 652 -15.43 2.19 0.58
N ASP A 653 -16.22 2.59 1.59
CA ASP A 653 -17.07 3.81 1.57
C ASP A 653 -16.79 4.89 2.65
N ILE A 654 -15.91 4.58 3.58
CA ILE A 654 -15.45 5.31 4.78
C ILE A 654 -13.93 5.06 4.92
N THR A 655 -13.18 5.56 3.95
CA THR A 655 -11.76 5.88 4.14
C THR A 655 -11.57 7.02 5.17
N ASN A 656 -12.52 7.24 6.09
CA ASN A 656 -12.62 8.40 6.97
C ASN A 656 -13.22 8.03 8.34
N LEU A 657 -12.35 7.94 9.35
CA LEU A 657 -12.62 7.96 10.80
C LEU A 657 -12.85 6.63 11.54
N SER A 658 -11.81 5.79 11.57
CA SER A 658 -11.23 5.33 12.84
C SER A 658 -9.73 5.14 12.60
N GLU A 659 -8.94 5.85 13.41
CA GLU A 659 -7.55 6.27 13.16
C GLU A 659 -7.33 7.25 12.00
N PRO A 660 -6.42 8.25 12.17
CA PRO A 660 -5.96 9.11 11.08
C PRO A 660 -5.58 8.29 9.84
N PRO A 661 -5.97 8.67 8.61
CA PRO A 661 -5.30 8.18 7.42
C PRO A 661 -3.78 8.27 7.64
N ALA A 662 -3.02 7.23 7.30
CA ALA A 662 -1.57 7.20 7.50
C ALA A 662 -0.82 8.41 6.87
N MET A 663 -1.47 9.11 5.95
CA MET A 663 -1.06 10.41 5.42
C MET A 663 -0.95 11.47 6.53
N TRP A 664 -1.98 11.65 7.37
CA TRP A 664 -1.97 12.65 8.44
C TRP A 664 -1.13 12.25 9.62
N SER A 665 -1.07 10.98 10.04
CA SER A 665 -0.21 10.60 11.17
C SER A 665 1.27 10.99 10.93
N ASN A 666 1.72 10.95 9.67
CA ASN A 666 3.05 11.44 9.29
C ASN A 666 3.11 12.97 9.17
N GLU A 667 2.10 13.65 8.62
CA GLU A 667 2.04 15.12 8.60
C GLU A 667 2.00 15.70 10.02
N ILE A 668 1.18 15.17 10.90
CA ILE A 668 1.06 15.57 12.31
C ILE A 668 2.37 15.31 13.06
N LYS A 669 3.03 14.16 12.85
CA LYS A 669 4.40 13.92 13.36
C LYS A 669 5.41 14.94 12.83
N ARG A 670 5.31 15.38 11.56
CA ARG A 670 6.16 16.44 11.00
C ARG A 670 5.88 17.79 11.65
N LEU A 671 4.61 18.16 11.85
CA LEU A 671 4.22 19.39 12.52
C LEU A 671 4.74 19.41 13.96
N ARG A 672 4.61 18.31 14.71
CA ARG A 672 5.21 18.14 16.04
C ARG A 672 6.72 18.35 16.01
N LYS A 673 7.41 17.72 15.06
CA LYS A 673 8.87 17.88 14.91
C LYS A 673 9.28 19.30 14.53
N ARG A 674 8.44 20.00 13.77
CA ARG A 674 8.65 21.41 13.39
C ARG A 674 8.51 22.31 14.62
N VAL A 675 7.51 22.06 15.46
CA VAL A 675 7.32 22.74 16.75
C VAL A 675 8.50 22.48 17.70
N THR A 676 8.94 21.23 17.86
CA THR A 676 10.04 20.90 18.79
C THR A 676 11.42 21.39 18.34
N LYS A 677 11.56 21.81 17.08
CA LYS A 677 12.80 22.36 16.50
C LYS A 677 12.80 23.87 16.38
N LEU A 678 11.81 24.57 16.95
CA LEU A 678 11.81 26.03 16.95
C LEU A 678 12.93 26.56 17.84
N ASP A 679 13.94 27.17 17.23
CA ASP A 679 15.08 27.78 17.94
C ASP A 679 14.66 29.04 18.71
N HIS A 680 13.65 29.77 18.22
CA HIS A 680 13.11 31.01 18.81
C HIS A 680 11.58 31.05 18.73
N GLN A 681 10.90 31.30 19.85
CA GLN A 681 9.43 31.37 19.94
C GLN A 681 8.90 32.74 20.39
N GLU A 682 9.77 33.75 20.51
CA GLU A 682 9.33 35.12 20.79
C GLU A 682 8.51 35.68 19.62
N GLN A 683 7.40 36.35 19.94
CA GLN A 683 6.46 36.91 18.96
C GLN A 683 6.06 35.91 17.86
N LEU A 684 5.87 34.64 18.20
CA LEU A 684 5.56 33.59 17.24
C LEU A 684 4.12 33.70 16.73
N PHE A 685 3.95 33.78 15.41
CA PHE A 685 2.68 33.75 14.69
C PHE A 685 2.45 32.35 14.13
N VAL A 686 1.49 31.62 14.70
CA VAL A 686 1.16 30.25 14.28
C VAL A 686 0.03 30.28 13.26
N PHE A 687 0.29 29.83 12.03
CA PHE A 687 -0.72 29.67 11.00
C PHE A 687 -1.25 28.23 11.02
N TYR A 688 -2.54 28.06 11.29
CA TYR A 688 -3.15 26.75 11.50
C TYR A 688 -4.39 26.53 10.62
N GLY A 689 -4.46 25.37 9.96
CA GLY A 689 -5.62 25.04 9.12
C GLY A 689 -5.30 24.18 7.89
N SER A 690 -5.95 24.50 6.77
CA SER A 690 -6.07 23.63 5.59
C SER A 690 -4.86 23.63 4.64
N SER A 691 -5.00 22.90 3.53
CA SER A 691 -3.98 22.79 2.48
C SER A 691 -3.56 24.13 1.90
N SER A 692 -4.41 25.17 1.92
CA SER A 692 -4.02 26.51 1.46
C SER A 692 -2.98 27.16 2.40
N ILE A 693 -2.97 26.79 3.68
CA ILE A 693 -1.87 27.14 4.58
C ILE A 693 -0.70 26.18 4.34
N ARG A 694 -0.94 24.85 4.31
CA ARG A 694 0.11 23.83 4.09
C ARG A 694 1.01 24.15 2.90
N LEU A 695 0.40 24.48 1.76
CA LEU A 695 1.06 24.68 0.46
C LEU A 695 1.68 26.08 0.30
N TRP A 696 1.63 26.94 1.33
CA TRP A 696 2.30 28.24 1.29
C TRP A 696 3.78 28.09 1.64
N VAL A 697 4.54 27.47 0.72
CA VAL A 697 5.96 27.12 0.90
C VAL A 697 6.82 28.36 1.18
N SER A 698 6.51 29.48 0.53
CA SER A 698 7.21 30.76 0.70
C SER A 698 6.76 31.59 1.90
N MET A 699 5.88 31.09 2.78
CA MET A 699 5.26 31.86 3.88
C MET A 699 6.26 32.68 4.69
N LYS A 700 7.37 32.07 5.17
CA LYS A 700 8.37 32.79 5.99
C LYS A 700 8.98 33.99 5.26
N LYS A 701 9.21 33.86 3.95
CA LYS A 701 9.73 34.96 3.11
C LYS A 701 8.63 35.97 2.80
N ASP A 702 7.44 35.49 2.48
CA ASP A 702 6.32 36.33 2.07
C ASP A 702 5.77 37.13 3.25
N LEU A 703 5.94 36.66 4.50
CA LEU A 703 5.48 37.28 5.74
C LEU A 703 6.56 38.03 6.53
N ASP A 704 7.82 38.02 6.08
CA ASP A 704 8.91 38.78 6.70
C ASP A 704 8.52 40.25 6.93
N PRO A 705 8.72 40.83 8.15
CA PRO A 705 9.53 40.31 9.27
C PRO A 705 8.78 39.46 10.31
N LEU A 706 7.56 38.97 10.06
CA LEU A 706 6.82 38.17 11.03
C LEU A 706 7.54 36.85 11.34
N ASN A 707 7.71 36.53 12.64
CA ASN A 707 8.16 35.21 13.07
C ASN A 707 7.03 34.19 12.89
N SER A 708 6.82 33.73 11.66
CA SER A 708 5.71 32.84 11.29
C SER A 708 6.11 31.36 11.28
N ILE A 709 5.24 30.50 11.81
CA ILE A 709 5.30 29.05 11.61
C ILE A 709 4.04 28.54 10.91
N ASN A 710 4.26 27.68 9.91
CA ASN A 710 3.21 27.00 9.17
C ASN A 710 2.88 25.65 9.83
N LEU A 711 1.68 25.56 10.41
CA LEU A 711 1.09 24.33 10.97
C LEU A 711 -0.13 23.85 10.18
N GLY A 712 -0.23 24.20 8.90
CA GLY A 712 -1.29 23.71 8.00
C GLY A 712 -1.07 22.26 7.57
N PHE A 713 -2.15 21.53 7.34
CA PHE A 713 -2.13 20.12 6.89
C PHE A 713 -3.22 19.84 5.84
N GLY A 714 -3.01 18.78 5.03
CA GLY A 714 -3.75 18.58 3.79
C GLY A 714 -5.22 18.22 4.02
N GLY A 715 -6.15 18.81 3.26
CA GLY A 715 -7.57 18.46 3.31
C GLY A 715 -8.26 18.69 4.66
N SER A 716 -7.66 19.47 5.57
CA SER A 716 -8.23 19.64 6.90
C SER A 716 -9.54 20.44 6.88
N THR A 717 -10.45 20.01 7.75
CA THR A 717 -11.69 20.70 8.14
C THR A 717 -11.52 21.27 9.54
N PHE A 718 -12.46 22.08 10.04
CA PHE A 718 -12.39 22.51 11.44
C PHE A 718 -12.44 21.31 12.41
N ALA A 719 -13.22 20.27 12.10
CA ALA A 719 -13.28 19.04 12.89
C ALA A 719 -11.90 18.34 12.99
N TRP A 720 -11.13 18.32 11.90
CA TRP A 720 -9.77 17.77 11.95
C TRP A 720 -8.80 18.67 12.68
N CYS A 721 -8.97 19.99 12.59
CA CYS A 721 -8.19 20.93 13.38
C CYS A 721 -8.45 20.74 14.88
N ILE A 722 -9.69 20.54 15.30
CA ILE A 722 -10.07 20.21 16.68
C ILE A 722 -9.36 18.92 17.12
N HIS A 723 -9.45 17.86 16.31
CA HIS A 723 -8.91 16.56 16.66
C HIS A 723 -7.40 16.55 16.91
N TYR A 724 -6.61 17.25 16.08
CA TYR A 724 -5.14 17.27 16.21
C TYR A 724 -4.59 18.46 16.98
N PHE A 725 -5.45 19.37 17.47
CA PHE A 725 -5.01 20.59 18.13
C PHE A 725 -4.03 20.27 19.27
N ASP A 726 -4.41 19.37 20.19
CA ASP A 726 -3.55 19.06 21.33
C ASP A 726 -2.25 18.38 20.96
N GLU A 727 -2.28 17.52 19.95
CA GLU A 727 -1.09 16.81 19.49
C GLU A 727 -0.07 17.76 18.83
N ILE A 728 -0.53 18.67 17.96
CA ILE A 728 0.33 19.63 17.26
C ILE A 728 0.85 20.69 18.24
N PHE A 729 -0.01 21.22 19.12
CA PHE A 729 0.30 22.32 20.02
C PHE A 729 0.93 21.86 21.35
N THR A 730 1.71 20.78 21.33
CA THR A 730 2.32 20.20 22.56
C THR A 730 3.43 21.05 23.17
N ALA A 731 4.25 21.72 22.35
CA ALA A 731 5.43 22.48 22.80
C ALA A 731 5.61 23.83 22.07
N VAL A 732 4.50 24.44 21.65
CA VAL A 732 4.48 25.74 20.98
C VAL A 732 3.92 26.80 21.95
N ASN A 733 4.54 27.98 21.96
CA ASN A 733 4.08 29.14 22.72
C ASN A 733 3.72 30.29 21.76
N PRO A 734 2.52 30.29 21.17
CA PRO A 734 2.11 31.29 20.20
C PRO A 734 1.84 32.64 20.88
N SER A 735 2.32 33.72 20.27
CA SER A 735 1.85 35.08 20.59
C SER A 735 0.56 35.44 19.85
N LYS A 736 0.36 34.83 18.67
CA LYS A 736 -0.86 34.95 17.86
C LYS A 736 -1.11 33.66 17.08
N ILE A 737 -2.37 33.24 16.99
CA ILE A 737 -2.81 32.12 16.15
C ILE A 737 -3.66 32.69 15.00
N VAL A 738 -3.31 32.32 13.77
CA VAL A 738 -4.02 32.71 12.55
C VAL A 738 -4.65 31.47 11.93
N LEU A 739 -5.98 31.43 11.91
CA LEU A 739 -6.77 30.29 11.47
C LEU A 739 -7.17 30.40 9.99
N TYR A 740 -7.21 29.25 9.30
CA TYR A 740 -7.80 29.13 7.96
C TYR A 740 -8.33 27.71 7.69
N ALA A 741 -9.63 27.50 7.84
CA ALA A 741 -10.36 26.28 7.48
C ALA A 741 -11.82 26.62 7.15
N GLY A 742 -12.57 25.70 6.52
CA GLY A 742 -13.99 25.90 6.20
C GLY A 742 -14.38 25.63 4.75
N GLU A 743 -13.50 25.84 3.76
CA GLU A 743 -13.85 25.52 2.36
C GLU A 743 -14.02 24.01 2.16
N ASN A 744 -13.21 23.19 2.85
CA ASN A 744 -13.33 21.73 2.79
C ASN A 744 -14.58 21.24 3.52
N ASP A 745 -14.91 21.85 4.65
CA ASP A 745 -16.13 21.57 5.41
C ASP A 745 -17.38 21.76 4.53
N LEU A 746 -17.47 22.90 3.83
CA LEU A 746 -18.55 23.15 2.87
C LEU A 746 -18.54 22.13 1.72
N SER A 747 -17.35 21.72 1.25
CA SER A 747 -17.19 20.76 0.16
C SER A 747 -17.57 19.33 0.56
N GLU A 748 -17.50 19.02 1.86
CA GLU A 748 -17.98 17.78 2.47
C GLU A 748 -19.49 17.82 2.79
N GLY A 749 -20.18 18.91 2.40
CA GLY A 749 -21.62 19.04 2.53
C GLY A 749 -22.08 19.68 3.84
N LYS A 750 -21.18 20.25 4.65
CA LYS A 750 -21.60 21.00 5.85
C LYS A 750 -22.25 22.33 5.47
N THR A 751 -23.21 22.76 6.28
CA THR A 751 -23.84 24.08 6.13
C THR A 751 -22.95 25.19 6.72
N PRO A 752 -23.08 26.45 6.28
CA PRO A 752 -22.36 27.59 6.88
C PRO A 752 -22.46 27.66 8.41
N GLN A 753 -23.60 27.29 8.98
CA GLN A 753 -23.84 27.27 10.43
C GLN A 753 -23.04 26.16 11.13
N GLN A 754 -22.92 24.98 10.50
CA GLN A 754 -22.09 23.89 11.02
C GLN A 754 -20.60 24.26 10.99
N VAL A 755 -20.15 24.94 9.94
CA VAL A 755 -18.77 25.46 9.85
C VAL A 755 -18.49 26.47 10.96
N LEU A 756 -19.43 27.38 11.24
CA LEU A 756 -19.32 28.31 12.37
C LEU A 756 -19.22 27.57 13.71
N ALA A 757 -20.07 26.57 13.95
CA ALA A 757 -20.08 25.80 15.19
C ALA A 757 -18.74 25.08 15.43
N ASP A 758 -18.17 24.45 14.40
CA ASP A 758 -16.85 23.82 14.52
C ASP A 758 -15.73 24.85 14.71
N CYS A 759 -15.83 26.04 14.10
CA CYS A 759 -14.90 27.13 14.35
C CYS A 759 -14.96 27.58 15.82
N GLN A 760 -16.16 27.75 16.38
CA GLN A 760 -16.36 28.11 17.79
C GLN A 760 -15.74 27.07 18.74
N GLU A 761 -15.87 25.78 18.44
CA GLU A 761 -15.27 24.72 19.24
C GLU A 761 -13.73 24.75 19.18
N LEU A 762 -13.15 24.95 18.00
CA LEU A 762 -11.68 25.11 17.89
C LEU A 762 -11.19 26.34 18.67
N VAL A 763 -11.91 27.46 18.59
CA VAL A 763 -11.60 28.68 19.35
C VAL A 763 -11.65 28.42 20.86
N ARG A 764 -12.67 27.69 21.32
CA ARG A 764 -12.80 27.28 22.72
C ARG A 764 -11.58 26.47 23.18
N LEU A 765 -11.13 25.50 22.39
CA LEU A 765 -9.91 24.74 22.69
C LEU A 765 -8.65 25.62 22.73
N ILE A 766 -8.54 26.58 21.81
CA ILE A 766 -7.42 27.52 21.76
C ILE A 766 -7.36 28.37 23.02
N TYR A 767 -8.45 29.04 23.41
CA TYR A 767 -8.45 29.89 24.60
C TYR A 767 -8.33 29.11 25.91
N ASN A 768 -8.81 27.85 25.95
CA ASN A 768 -8.57 26.99 27.11
C ASN A 768 -7.08 26.68 27.30
N LYS A 769 -6.33 26.52 26.21
CA LYS A 769 -4.89 26.19 26.24
C LYS A 769 -4.01 27.43 26.35
N TYR A 770 -4.41 28.52 25.71
CA TYR A 770 -3.70 29.79 25.67
C TYR A 770 -4.67 30.95 25.95
N PRO A 771 -4.97 31.24 27.23
CA PRO A 771 -5.98 32.25 27.59
C PRO A 771 -5.70 33.67 27.07
N GLU A 772 -4.42 34.01 26.88
CA GLU A 772 -3.98 35.35 26.47
C GLU A 772 -3.55 35.42 24.98
N VAL A 773 -3.76 34.36 24.20
CA VAL A 773 -3.31 34.35 22.80
C VAL A 773 -4.18 35.28 21.96
N ASN A 774 -3.54 36.09 21.11
CA ASN A 774 -4.28 36.84 20.12
C ASN A 774 -4.75 35.91 19.00
N LEU A 775 -5.98 36.09 18.53
CA LEU A 775 -6.55 35.30 17.45
C LEU A 775 -6.77 36.13 16.19
N ALA A 776 -6.53 35.52 15.03
CA ALA A 776 -6.98 36.03 13.75
C ALA A 776 -7.59 34.90 12.91
N LEU A 777 -8.53 35.23 12.03
CA LEU A 777 -9.11 34.31 11.06
C LEU A 777 -9.03 34.90 9.66
N ILE A 778 -8.47 34.14 8.71
CA ILE A 778 -8.47 34.50 7.30
C ILE A 778 -9.81 34.07 6.69
N SER A 779 -10.49 34.98 5.98
CA SER A 779 -11.74 34.66 5.28
C SER A 779 -11.53 33.53 4.28
N LEU A 780 -12.52 32.65 4.10
CA LEU A 780 -12.53 31.66 3.03
C LEU A 780 -12.33 32.35 1.67
N LYS A 781 -11.39 31.87 0.88
CA LYS A 781 -11.17 32.40 -0.48
C LYS A 781 -12.27 31.88 -1.44
N PRO A 782 -12.59 32.62 -2.52
CA PRO A 782 -13.26 32.01 -3.66
C PRO A 782 -12.29 31.03 -4.34
N SER A 783 -12.75 30.06 -5.13
CA SER A 783 -11.88 29.27 -6.01
C SER A 783 -12.63 28.80 -7.25
N VAL A 784 -11.93 28.66 -8.37
CA VAL A 784 -12.52 28.24 -9.65
C VAL A 784 -13.16 26.86 -9.50
N GLU A 785 -12.48 25.93 -8.83
CA GLU A 785 -12.99 24.57 -8.59
C GLU A 785 -14.25 24.54 -7.72
N ARG A 786 -14.50 25.59 -6.94
CA ARG A 786 -15.64 25.68 -6.01
C ARG A 786 -16.56 26.85 -6.36
N GLU A 787 -16.62 27.26 -7.63
CA GLU A 787 -17.43 28.40 -8.08
C GLU A 787 -18.91 28.23 -7.71
N ALA A 788 -19.45 27.00 -7.80
CA ALA A 788 -20.83 26.69 -7.40
C ALA A 788 -21.12 26.92 -5.90
N MET A 789 -20.09 26.94 -5.06
CA MET A 789 -20.21 27.09 -3.60
C MET A 789 -20.07 28.55 -3.14
N ILE A 790 -19.83 29.49 -4.05
CA ILE A 790 -19.60 30.91 -3.71
C ILE A 790 -20.70 31.50 -2.81
N PRO A 791 -22.01 31.24 -3.00
CA PRO A 791 -23.04 31.72 -2.07
C PRO A 791 -22.82 31.22 -0.63
N ASN A 792 -22.50 29.94 -0.45
CA ASN A 792 -22.24 29.36 0.87
C ASN A 792 -20.93 29.91 1.46
N ILE A 793 -19.91 30.17 0.64
CA ILE A 793 -18.65 30.79 1.07
C ILE A 793 -18.89 32.22 1.57
N ILE A 794 -19.72 33.00 0.86
CA ILE A 794 -20.10 34.36 1.28
C ILE A 794 -20.84 34.34 2.61
N GLU A 795 -21.84 33.47 2.75
CA GLU A 795 -22.60 33.32 3.99
C GLU A 795 -21.69 32.89 5.16
N THR A 796 -20.81 31.92 4.92
CA THR A 796 -19.85 31.44 5.93
C THR A 796 -18.89 32.55 6.35
N ASN A 797 -18.35 33.33 5.41
CA ASN A 797 -17.49 34.47 5.73
C ASN A 797 -18.23 35.56 6.52
N LEU A 798 -19.51 35.80 6.24
CA LEU A 798 -20.35 36.73 7.01
C LEU A 798 -20.52 36.24 8.46
N LEU A 799 -20.86 34.95 8.64
CA LEU A 799 -21.05 34.35 9.96
C LEU A 799 -19.75 34.35 10.77
N LEU A 800 -18.65 33.92 10.16
CA LEU A 800 -17.33 33.90 10.79
C LEU A 800 -16.86 35.32 11.14
N SER A 801 -17.03 36.31 10.26
CA SER A 801 -16.63 37.69 10.56
C SER A 801 -17.42 38.29 11.72
N LYS A 802 -18.74 38.06 11.79
CA LYS A 802 -19.57 38.49 12.92
C LYS A 802 -19.09 37.89 14.25
N TYR A 803 -18.77 36.60 14.26
CA TYR A 803 -18.26 35.92 15.44
C TYR A 803 -16.87 36.43 15.85
N ILE A 804 -15.92 36.47 14.93
CA ILE A 804 -14.52 36.86 15.20
C ILE A 804 -14.43 38.33 15.63
N ILE A 805 -15.11 39.25 14.94
CA ILE A 805 -15.04 40.69 15.24
C ILE A 805 -15.94 41.04 16.43
N GLY A 806 -17.19 40.58 16.40
CA GLY A 806 -18.22 41.03 17.34
C GLY A 806 -18.10 40.37 18.70
N GLU A 807 -17.94 39.04 18.74
CA GLU A 807 -17.93 38.29 19.99
C GLU A 807 -16.51 38.17 20.56
N LEU A 808 -15.52 37.81 19.74
CA LEU A 808 -14.16 37.61 20.20
C LEU A 808 -13.30 38.89 20.24
N LYS A 809 -13.76 39.97 19.59
CA LYS A 809 -12.95 41.18 19.35
C LYS A 809 -11.57 40.87 18.73
N ALA A 810 -11.52 39.83 17.91
CA ALA A 810 -10.33 39.32 17.24
C ALA A 810 -10.26 39.80 15.79
N GLN A 811 -9.13 39.56 15.12
CA GLN A 811 -8.90 40.10 13.77
C GLN A 811 -9.47 39.19 12.68
N PHE A 812 -10.35 39.73 11.82
CA PHE A 812 -10.81 39.03 10.63
C PHE A 812 -10.13 39.58 9.38
N ILE A 813 -9.37 38.75 8.67
CA ILE A 813 -8.55 39.13 7.52
C ILE A 813 -9.30 38.77 6.24
N ASN A 814 -9.93 39.77 5.61
CA ASN A 814 -10.72 39.57 4.39
C ASN A 814 -9.83 39.52 3.13
N VAL A 815 -9.54 38.31 2.68
CA VAL A 815 -8.88 38.05 1.38
C VAL A 815 -9.90 37.84 0.26
N PHE A 816 -11.13 37.42 0.58
CA PHE A 816 -12.18 37.09 -0.40
C PHE A 816 -12.44 38.24 -1.37
N ALA A 817 -12.58 39.47 -0.85
CA ALA A 817 -12.91 40.65 -1.66
C ALA A 817 -11.86 40.98 -2.73
N GLN A 818 -10.58 40.60 -2.53
CA GLN A 818 -9.49 40.87 -3.48
C GLN A 818 -9.36 39.77 -4.55
N MET A 819 -10.04 38.64 -4.35
CA MET A 819 -9.89 37.41 -5.12
C MET A 819 -11.12 37.07 -5.97
N ILE A 820 -12.18 37.87 -5.84
CA ILE A 820 -13.41 37.77 -6.62
C ILE A 820 -13.50 38.92 -7.63
N SER A 821 -14.04 38.66 -8.80
CA SER A 821 -14.30 39.67 -9.83
C SER A 821 -15.55 40.48 -9.53
N SER A 822 -15.77 41.57 -10.26
CA SER A 822 -17.00 42.36 -10.22
C SER A 822 -18.27 41.57 -10.61
N GLU A 823 -18.11 40.41 -11.24
CA GLU A 823 -19.20 39.50 -11.63
C GLU A 823 -19.43 38.37 -10.61
N ASN A 824 -18.87 38.49 -9.39
CA ASN A 824 -18.91 37.45 -8.36
C ASN A 824 -18.28 36.11 -8.78
N ARG A 825 -17.27 36.15 -9.66
CA ARG A 825 -16.53 34.94 -10.08
C ARG A 825 -15.10 34.92 -9.52
N PRO A 826 -14.56 33.74 -9.15
CA PRO A 826 -13.16 33.62 -8.77
C PRO A 826 -12.24 34.09 -9.90
N ARG A 827 -11.13 34.76 -9.56
CA ARG A 827 -10.13 35.21 -10.53
C ARG A 827 -9.15 34.09 -10.92
N PRO A 828 -9.28 33.44 -12.08
CA PRO A 828 -8.57 32.19 -12.36
C PRO A 828 -7.04 32.32 -12.33
N GLU A 829 -6.51 33.50 -12.65
CA GLU A 829 -5.07 33.78 -12.66
C GLU A 829 -4.39 33.74 -11.28
N LEU A 830 -5.17 33.62 -10.19
CA LEU A 830 -4.67 33.52 -8.82
C LEU A 830 -4.40 32.08 -8.36
N TYR A 831 -4.87 31.08 -9.13
CA TYR A 831 -4.82 29.67 -8.77
C TYR A 831 -3.81 28.90 -9.63
N ILE A 832 -3.37 27.75 -9.15
CA ILE A 832 -2.66 26.76 -9.97
C ILE A 832 -3.67 26.01 -10.85
N SER A 833 -3.19 25.04 -11.63
CA SER A 833 -4.03 24.36 -12.63
C SER A 833 -5.24 23.61 -12.07
N ASP A 834 -5.27 23.32 -10.76
CA ASP A 834 -6.41 22.68 -10.11
C ASP A 834 -7.57 23.64 -9.83
N GLY A 835 -7.39 24.95 -10.06
CA GLY A 835 -8.43 25.95 -9.80
C GLY A 835 -8.80 26.11 -8.32
N LEU A 836 -8.09 25.45 -7.40
CA LEU A 836 -8.38 25.41 -5.96
C LEU A 836 -7.26 26.07 -5.15
N HIS A 837 -6.01 25.68 -5.37
CA HIS A 837 -4.86 26.15 -4.59
C HIS A 837 -4.20 27.37 -5.21
N LEU A 838 -3.62 28.22 -4.37
CA LEU A 838 -3.07 29.51 -4.79
C LEU A 838 -1.72 29.34 -5.48
N ASN A 839 -1.55 30.09 -6.56
CA ASN A 839 -0.23 30.30 -7.14
C ASN A 839 0.44 31.51 -6.44
N LYS A 840 1.63 31.88 -6.92
CA LYS A 840 2.40 33.01 -6.37
C LYS A 840 1.62 34.34 -6.33
N ARG A 841 0.76 34.62 -7.32
CA ARG A 841 -0.07 35.84 -7.35
C ARG A 841 -1.17 35.79 -6.28
N GLY A 842 -1.81 34.63 -6.10
CA GLY A 842 -2.79 34.41 -5.04
C GLY A 842 -2.19 34.60 -3.64
N TYR A 843 -1.03 33.99 -3.38
CA TYR A 843 -0.33 34.18 -2.10
C TYR A 843 0.19 35.61 -1.90
N SER A 844 0.48 36.36 -2.96
CA SER A 844 0.81 37.78 -2.83
C SER A 844 -0.36 38.60 -2.27
N ILE A 845 -1.60 38.28 -2.63
CA ILE A 845 -2.80 38.92 -2.06
C ILE A 845 -2.92 38.59 -0.58
N TRP A 846 -2.76 37.31 -0.23
CA TRP A 846 -2.80 36.85 1.16
C TRP A 846 -1.70 37.51 2.00
N SER A 847 -0.46 37.48 1.54
CA SER A 847 0.69 38.13 2.18
C SER A 847 0.40 39.60 2.48
N ASN A 848 -0.05 40.36 1.48
CA ASN A 848 -0.33 41.79 1.65
C ASN A 848 -1.47 42.04 2.65
N ALA A 849 -2.56 41.29 2.57
CA ALA A 849 -3.69 41.42 3.48
C ALA A 849 -3.30 41.07 4.93
N ILE A 850 -2.54 39.98 5.11
CA ILE A 850 -2.08 39.50 6.41
C ILE A 850 -1.07 40.48 7.01
N LYS A 851 -0.07 40.93 6.24
CA LYS A 851 0.89 41.94 6.71
C LYS A 851 0.20 43.23 7.12
N SER A 852 -0.74 43.72 6.31
CA SER A 852 -1.50 44.93 6.63
C SER A 852 -2.32 44.74 7.91
N ALA A 853 -2.92 43.57 8.13
CA ALA A 853 -3.68 43.31 9.35
C ALA A 853 -2.81 43.10 10.60
N LEU A 854 -1.59 42.54 10.45
CA LEU A 854 -0.79 42.05 11.57
C LEU A 854 0.43 42.93 11.91
N LEU A 855 0.91 43.79 11.00
CA LEU A 855 2.08 44.66 11.22
C LEU A 855 1.73 46.12 11.55
N ILE A 856 0.46 46.52 11.47
CA ILE A 856 0.04 47.86 11.88
C ILE A 856 -0.06 47.88 13.42
N PRO A 857 0.64 48.79 14.13
CA PRO A 857 0.52 48.91 15.58
C PRO A 857 -0.93 49.24 15.97
N GLU A 858 -1.39 48.67 17.09
CA GLU A 858 -2.64 49.07 17.74
C GLU A 858 -2.57 50.53 18.24
N THR A 859 -2.71 51.47 17.32
CA THR A 859 -3.00 52.88 17.63
C THR A 859 -3.98 53.42 16.61
N CYS A 860 -5.27 53.25 16.89
CA CYS A 860 -6.27 54.31 16.76
C CYS A 860 -7.59 53.83 17.40
N PRO A 861 -8.04 54.46 18.50
CA PRO A 861 -9.37 54.21 19.03
C PRO A 861 -10.45 54.95 18.21
N VAL A 862 -11.64 54.33 18.26
CA VAL A 862 -12.98 54.71 17.75
C VAL A 862 -13.30 54.26 16.33
#